data_AF-A0A5N7ZFL0-F1
#
_entry.id   AF-A0A5N7ZFL0-F1
#
_cell.length_a   1.000
_cell.length_b   1.000
_cell.length_c   1.000
_cell.angle_alpha   90.00
_cell.angle_beta   90.00
_cell.angle_gamma   90.00
#
_symmetry.space_group_name_H-M   'P 1'
#
loop_
_entity.id
_entity.type
_entity.pdbx_description
1 polymer ?
#
loop_
_entity_poly.entity_id
_entity_poly.type
_entity_poly.pdbx_seq_one_letter_code
_entity_poly.pdbx_strand_id
1 'polypeptide(L)'
;MTNRTQRLKASLFAQPREISLERALLYTASHRQTEGEPVIIRRAKATAWILDKVMISIRDDELIAGNRTVKPRAGIMSPEMDPYWLLNELDAFPTRPQDRFAISEEDKQIYRETLYPYWEKRSMKDFINGQMTEEVKAAVNTQIFSVNQTDKGQGHIIIDYPRLLNHGLGALVAELKTHCARQPENPFYQAVLILLEASQRHILRYAALAEEMAGHCQDPQRQQELLTIAAISRHNAQHRPTDFPQACQLFWYMNIILQYESNASSISLGRFDQYMLPFYQASLNQGQDPAYLKELLESLWVKCNDIVLLRSSSSARYFAGFPTGYTALLGGLTDTGRSAVNVLSFLCLDAYQNVQLPQPNLGVRVNELVDRPFLRKTAETIRLGTGIPQIFNDEVVIPAFLNRGVSLDDDAIFRAVSALHKRVRGAYAVVAQISGYGLLAFRDPNGIRPLCIGRQETEEGVEWMVASESVALEGSGFAFVRDVEPGEAVFIDLDGRFVSRQCAENPQLVPCIFEYVYFARPDSLIDGVSVYDARLRMGEYLADKVARNMRLGDIDVVMPIPDSSRPAAMQLAARLNLDYREGLIKNRYVGRTFIMPGQAVRRKSVRQKLNAIGMEFKGKNVLLVDDSIVRGTTSREIVDMARAAGANKVYFASAAPPVRFPNVYGIDMPTQSELIATGRSDEEIARAIGADNLVYQDLHDMQQSVRDINPKLSRFEASCFDGEYVTGDITAEYLARLGQSRSEPGQEGGASGLQFNMGYAANDA
;
A
#
# COMPACT_ATOMS: atom_id res chain seq x y z
N MET A 1 14.82 -28.92 13.65
CA MET A 1 16.26 -28.65 13.88
C MET A 1 17.07 -29.79 13.30
N THR A 2 18.06 -29.50 12.45
CA THR A 2 18.97 -30.51 11.91
C THR A 2 20.05 -30.91 12.93
N ASN A 3 20.72 -32.05 12.72
CA ASN A 3 21.86 -32.48 13.54
C ASN A 3 22.99 -31.44 13.55
N ARG A 4 23.24 -30.77 12.41
CA ARG A 4 24.22 -29.67 12.30
C ARG A 4 23.87 -28.50 13.21
N THR A 5 22.63 -28.02 13.13
CA THR A 5 22.18 -26.85 13.92
C THR A 5 22.26 -27.13 15.42
N GLN A 6 22.01 -28.36 15.85
CA GLN A 6 22.22 -28.78 17.24
C GLN A 6 23.68 -28.71 17.66
N ARG A 7 24.62 -29.19 16.82
CA ARG A 7 26.07 -29.09 17.10
C ARG A 7 26.55 -27.65 17.13
N LEU A 8 26.11 -26.81 16.19
CA LEU A 8 26.39 -25.37 16.18
C LEU A 8 25.87 -24.69 17.45
N LYS A 9 24.65 -25.01 17.87
CA LYS A 9 24.08 -24.50 19.13
C LYS A 9 24.92 -24.96 20.32
N ALA A 10 25.30 -26.23 20.40
CA ALA A 10 26.11 -26.75 21.50
C ALA A 10 27.50 -26.10 21.57
N SER A 11 28.15 -25.87 20.42
CA SER A 11 29.49 -25.28 20.37
C SER A 11 29.56 -23.85 20.93
N LEU A 12 28.47 -23.07 20.79
CA LEU A 12 28.36 -21.72 21.38
C LEU A 12 28.45 -21.70 22.92
N PHE A 13 28.16 -22.81 23.59
CA PHE A 13 28.18 -22.90 25.06
C PHE A 13 29.29 -23.82 25.59
N ALA A 14 30.13 -24.38 24.71
CA ALA A 14 31.16 -25.34 25.09
C ALA A 14 32.27 -24.72 25.97
N GLN A 15 32.52 -23.41 25.81
CA GLN A 15 33.53 -22.68 26.57
C GLN A 15 32.92 -21.50 27.32
N PRO A 16 33.52 -21.09 28.47
CA PRO A 16 33.12 -19.86 29.13
C PRO A 16 33.39 -18.65 28.23
N ARG A 17 32.63 -17.57 28.44
CA ARG A 17 32.84 -16.33 27.71
C ARG A 17 34.14 -15.68 28.17
N GLU A 18 34.88 -15.11 27.24
CA GLU A 18 36.14 -14.44 27.49
C GLU A 18 36.12 -13.00 26.97
N ILE A 19 37.02 -12.16 27.45
CA ILE A 19 37.26 -10.83 26.89
C ILE A 19 38.37 -10.91 25.83
N SER A 20 38.16 -10.24 24.70
CA SER A 20 39.19 -10.01 23.68
C SER A 20 39.62 -8.54 23.66
N LEU A 21 40.93 -8.31 23.72
CA LEU A 21 41.56 -6.99 23.56
C LEU A 21 41.96 -6.67 22.12
N GLU A 22 41.83 -7.63 21.19
CA GLU A 22 42.36 -7.52 19.83
C GLU A 22 41.87 -6.27 19.11
N ARG A 23 40.55 -6.03 19.11
CA ARG A 23 39.98 -4.82 18.50
C ARG A 23 40.57 -3.56 19.14
N ALA A 24 40.63 -3.49 20.47
CA ALA A 24 41.13 -2.33 21.19
C ALA A 24 42.59 -2.03 20.84
N LEU A 25 43.43 -3.06 20.73
CA LEU A 25 44.83 -2.94 20.33
C LEU A 25 44.98 -2.44 18.89
N LEU A 26 44.24 -3.03 17.95
CA LEU A 26 44.26 -2.61 16.54
C LEU A 26 43.73 -1.18 16.36
N TYR A 27 42.66 -0.82 17.06
CA TYR A 27 42.08 0.52 17.01
C TYR A 27 43.05 1.57 17.55
N THR A 28 43.70 1.27 18.68
CA THR A 28 44.72 2.12 19.31
C THR A 28 45.95 2.29 18.41
N ALA A 29 46.42 1.20 17.78
CA ALA A 29 47.56 1.24 16.88
C ALA A 29 47.32 2.13 15.66
N SER A 30 46.11 2.09 15.08
CA SER A 30 45.73 2.98 13.97
C SER A 30 45.55 4.43 14.44
N HIS A 31 44.95 4.65 15.61
CA HIS A 31 44.79 6.01 16.17
C HIS A 31 46.13 6.70 16.40
N ARG A 32 47.17 5.98 16.85
CA ARG A 32 48.54 6.52 16.99
C ARG A 32 49.15 6.95 15.65
N GLN A 33 48.86 6.21 14.57
CA GLN A 33 49.41 6.50 13.24
C GLN A 33 48.68 7.66 12.53
N THR A 34 47.46 7.99 12.96
CA THR A 34 46.58 8.95 12.29
C THR A 34 46.38 10.22 13.12
N GLU A 35 47.25 10.50 14.08
CA GLU A 35 47.21 11.74 14.87
C GLU A 35 47.35 12.97 13.96
N GLY A 36 46.52 13.99 14.19
CA GLY A 36 46.44 15.19 13.36
C GLY A 36 45.43 15.12 12.20
N GLU A 37 44.93 13.94 11.84
CA GLU A 37 43.87 13.82 10.83
C GLU A 37 42.46 14.15 11.38
N PRO A 38 41.49 14.49 10.50
CA PRO A 38 40.10 14.67 10.92
C PRO A 38 39.54 13.42 11.61
N VAL A 39 38.82 13.60 12.72
CA VAL A 39 38.30 12.50 13.56
C VAL A 39 37.55 11.44 12.75
N ILE A 40 36.75 11.85 11.78
CA ILE A 40 35.99 10.90 10.94
C ILE A 40 36.89 10.00 10.08
N ILE A 41 38.00 10.54 9.56
CA ILE A 41 38.99 9.78 8.78
C ILE A 41 39.76 8.83 9.71
N ARG A 42 40.15 9.30 10.90
CA ARG A 42 40.83 8.47 11.91
C ARG A 42 39.98 7.25 12.27
N ARG A 43 38.68 7.45 12.51
CA ARG A 43 37.73 6.37 12.79
C ARG A 43 37.62 5.40 11.60
N ALA A 44 37.50 5.91 10.38
CA ALA A 44 37.42 5.09 9.18
C ALA A 44 38.67 4.24 8.97
N LYS A 45 39.87 4.85 9.08
CA LYS A 45 41.15 4.15 8.98
C LYS A 45 41.35 3.14 10.10
N ALA A 46 40.91 3.43 11.32
CA ALA A 46 41.02 2.50 12.44
C ALA A 46 40.09 1.29 12.27
N THR A 47 38.86 1.49 11.82
CA THR A 47 37.96 0.39 11.48
C THR A 47 38.49 -0.41 10.29
N ALA A 48 38.98 0.23 9.23
CA ALA A 48 39.61 -0.45 8.10
C ALA A 48 40.82 -1.29 8.53
N TRP A 49 41.66 -0.74 9.41
CA TRP A 49 42.80 -1.46 9.98
C TRP A 49 42.39 -2.69 10.79
N ILE A 50 41.31 -2.61 11.57
CA ILE A 50 40.72 -3.77 12.24
C ILE A 50 40.27 -4.79 11.20
N LEU A 51 39.47 -4.39 10.22
CA LEU A 51 38.94 -5.29 9.19
C LEU A 51 40.05 -5.99 8.40
N ASP A 52 41.16 -5.32 8.15
CA ASP A 52 42.31 -5.88 7.43
C ASP A 52 43.15 -6.85 8.29
N LYS A 53 43.10 -6.77 9.63
CA LYS A 53 44.06 -7.47 10.51
C LYS A 53 43.47 -8.35 11.60
N VAL A 54 42.22 -8.13 12.00
CA VAL A 54 41.56 -8.93 13.04
C VAL A 54 41.57 -10.40 12.65
N MET A 55 41.83 -11.28 13.61
CA MET A 55 41.82 -12.71 13.42
C MET A 55 40.41 -13.19 13.06
N ILE A 56 40.32 -13.91 11.95
CA ILE A 56 39.08 -14.47 11.43
C ILE A 56 39.09 -15.99 11.57
N SER A 57 37.91 -16.59 11.72
CA SER A 57 37.75 -18.05 11.78
C SER A 57 36.45 -18.48 11.10
N ILE A 58 36.43 -19.69 10.58
CA ILE A 58 35.20 -20.39 10.18
C ILE A 58 35.14 -21.60 11.09
N ARG A 59 34.14 -21.68 11.97
CA ARG A 59 34.06 -22.80 12.91
C ARG A 59 33.51 -24.04 12.21
N ASP A 60 33.73 -25.19 12.84
CA ASP A 60 33.18 -26.45 12.36
C ASP A 60 31.67 -26.35 12.16
N ASP A 61 31.17 -27.06 11.15
CA ASP A 61 29.76 -27.10 10.73
C ASP A 61 29.15 -25.78 10.20
N GLU A 62 29.84 -24.63 10.26
CA GLU A 62 29.27 -23.36 9.84
C GLU A 62 29.03 -23.29 8.33
N LEU A 63 27.80 -22.94 7.93
CA LEU A 63 27.42 -22.65 6.54
C LEU A 63 27.53 -21.15 6.19
N ILE A 64 27.58 -20.29 7.21
CA ILE A 64 27.71 -18.84 7.09
C ILE A 64 28.99 -18.44 7.80
N ALA A 65 29.96 -17.90 7.07
CA ALA A 65 31.21 -17.37 7.62
C ALA A 65 31.02 -15.97 8.20
N GLY A 66 31.96 -15.50 9.02
CA GLY A 66 31.85 -14.21 9.71
C GLY A 66 31.70 -14.40 11.21
N ASN A 67 32.70 -13.92 11.94
CA ASN A 67 32.80 -13.97 13.39
C ASN A 67 33.35 -12.63 13.88
N ARG A 68 32.88 -12.16 15.04
CA ARG A 68 33.37 -10.94 15.68
C ARG A 68 34.71 -11.15 16.40
N THR A 69 34.94 -12.40 16.82
CA THR A 69 36.13 -12.88 17.53
C THR A 69 36.31 -14.34 17.19
N VAL A 70 37.55 -14.85 17.20
CA VAL A 70 37.81 -16.27 16.87
C VAL A 70 37.10 -17.24 17.82
N LYS A 71 36.99 -16.85 19.10
CA LYS A 71 36.20 -17.56 20.12
C LYS A 71 34.75 -17.06 20.09
N PRO A 72 33.75 -17.96 20.13
CA PRO A 72 32.36 -17.55 20.15
C PRO A 72 32.03 -16.78 21.43
N ARG A 73 31.13 -15.80 21.34
CA ARG A 73 30.58 -15.08 22.50
C ARG A 73 31.66 -14.42 23.39
N ALA A 74 32.75 -13.98 22.78
CA ALA A 74 33.71 -13.15 23.48
C ALA A 74 33.21 -11.70 23.56
N GLY A 75 33.45 -11.06 24.71
CA GLY A 75 33.22 -9.64 24.90
C GLY A 75 34.39 -8.86 24.33
N ILE A 76 34.14 -7.84 23.50
CA ILE A 76 35.21 -6.98 23.01
C ILE A 76 35.35 -5.76 23.91
N MET A 77 36.59 -5.34 24.17
CA MET A 77 36.84 -4.05 24.82
C MET A 77 36.81 -2.89 23.83
N SER A 78 36.31 -1.75 24.29
CA SER A 78 36.22 -0.51 23.51
C SER A 78 36.63 0.68 24.37
N PRO A 79 37.93 0.80 24.71
CA PRO A 79 38.44 1.84 25.61
C PRO A 79 38.26 3.26 25.05
N GLU A 80 38.01 3.41 23.74
CA GLU A 80 37.67 4.69 23.14
C GLU A 80 36.32 5.25 23.62
N MET A 81 35.45 4.41 24.19
CA MET A 81 34.14 4.81 24.71
C MET A 81 34.26 5.32 26.15
N ASP A 82 34.63 4.43 27.07
CA ASP A 82 34.84 4.75 28.48
C ASP A 82 35.92 3.81 29.05
N PRO A 83 37.18 4.28 29.18
CA PRO A 83 38.29 3.45 29.64
C PRO A 83 38.27 3.23 31.17
N TYR A 84 37.50 4.03 31.91
CA TYR A 84 37.55 4.11 33.37
C TYR A 84 36.80 2.97 34.04
N TRP A 85 35.57 2.67 33.61
CA TRP A 85 34.83 1.55 34.21
C TRP A 85 35.49 0.20 33.87
N LEU A 86 36.08 0.08 32.67
CA LEU A 86 36.84 -1.09 32.24
C LEU A 86 38.05 -1.32 33.15
N LEU A 87 38.77 -0.25 33.52
CA LEU A 87 39.87 -0.33 34.48
C LEU A 87 39.38 -0.75 35.88
N ASN A 88 38.29 -0.13 36.35
CA ASN A 88 37.74 -0.35 37.69
C ASN A 88 37.20 -1.78 37.89
N GLU A 89 36.64 -2.39 36.84
CA GLU A 89 36.03 -3.72 36.89
C GLU A 89 36.94 -4.85 36.37
N LEU A 90 38.18 -4.53 36.01
CA LEU A 90 39.09 -5.45 35.31
C LEU A 90 39.30 -6.77 36.06
N ASP A 91 39.42 -6.72 37.39
CA ASP A 91 39.56 -7.90 38.25
C ASP A 91 38.22 -8.52 38.67
N ALA A 92 37.11 -7.80 38.48
CA ALA A 92 35.76 -8.22 38.88
C ALA A 92 35.03 -9.01 37.79
N PHE A 93 35.45 -8.94 36.52
CA PHE A 93 34.77 -9.63 35.40
C PHE A 93 34.51 -11.13 35.61
N PRO A 94 35.43 -11.93 36.19
CA PRO A 94 35.19 -13.36 36.39
C PRO A 94 34.19 -13.67 37.53
N THR A 95 34.06 -12.76 38.50
CA THR A 95 33.35 -13.02 39.77
C THR A 95 32.06 -12.23 39.95
N ARG A 96 31.82 -11.20 39.11
CA ARG A 96 30.63 -10.34 39.20
C ARG A 96 29.32 -11.15 39.10
N PRO A 97 28.21 -10.66 39.69
CA PRO A 97 26.97 -11.43 39.80
C PRO A 97 26.29 -11.69 38.45
N GLN A 98 26.45 -10.79 37.47
CA GLN A 98 25.79 -10.85 36.18
C GLN A 98 26.80 -10.74 35.03
N ASP A 99 26.54 -11.46 33.94
CA ASP A 99 27.29 -11.37 32.68
C ASP A 99 28.82 -11.55 32.86
N ARG A 100 29.24 -12.67 33.45
CA ARG A 100 30.65 -12.98 33.72
C ARG A 100 31.46 -13.20 32.45
N PHE A 101 32.72 -12.75 32.48
CA PHE A 101 33.73 -13.02 31.46
C PHE A 101 35.07 -13.38 32.11
N ALA A 102 35.76 -14.36 31.53
CA ALA A 102 37.16 -14.60 31.84
C ALA A 102 38.06 -13.58 31.12
N ILE A 103 39.18 -13.24 31.75
CA ILE A 103 40.23 -12.39 31.17
C ILE A 103 41.56 -12.86 31.74
N SER A 104 42.58 -12.97 30.88
CA SER A 104 43.92 -13.44 31.28
C SER A 104 44.66 -12.35 32.07
N GLU A 105 45.60 -12.71 32.94
CA GLU A 105 46.43 -11.72 33.66
C GLU A 105 47.29 -10.89 32.69
N GLU A 106 47.72 -11.49 31.58
CA GLU A 106 48.41 -10.79 30.49
C GLU A 106 47.53 -9.70 29.87
N ASP A 107 46.29 -10.02 29.51
CA ASP A 107 45.34 -9.03 28.97
C ASP A 107 45.07 -7.92 29.98
N LYS A 108 44.93 -8.25 31.27
CA LYS A 108 44.76 -7.23 32.31
C LYS A 108 45.97 -6.28 32.36
N GLN A 109 47.19 -6.81 32.27
CA GLN A 109 48.40 -6.00 32.26
C GLN A 109 48.46 -5.11 31.01
N ILE A 110 48.19 -5.66 29.83
CA ILE A 110 48.11 -4.91 28.57
C ILE A 110 47.10 -3.77 28.68
N TYR A 111 45.93 -4.02 29.27
CA TYR A 111 44.93 -2.98 29.46
C TYR A 111 45.45 -1.84 30.34
N ARG A 112 46.02 -2.16 31.51
CA ARG A 112 46.53 -1.17 32.48
C ARG A 112 47.71 -0.35 31.93
N GLU A 113 48.64 -0.99 31.22
CA GLU A 113 49.90 -0.37 30.83
C GLU A 113 49.86 0.27 29.44
N THR A 114 49.00 -0.24 28.54
CA THR A 114 48.99 0.20 27.13
C THR A 114 47.69 0.88 26.70
N LEU A 115 46.53 0.26 26.97
CA LEU A 115 45.25 0.75 26.45
C LEU A 115 44.72 1.92 27.28
N TYR A 116 44.64 1.76 28.61
CA TYR A 116 44.13 2.79 29.50
C TYR A 116 44.91 4.12 29.39
N PRO A 117 46.26 4.14 29.48
CA PRO A 117 47.01 5.40 29.42
C PRO A 117 46.88 6.13 28.07
N TYR A 118 46.56 5.42 26.98
CA TYR A 118 46.32 6.05 25.69
C TYR A 118 44.93 6.68 25.61
N TRP A 119 43.89 6.04 26.15
CA TRP A 119 42.51 6.50 26.00
C TRP A 119 42.02 7.40 27.12
N GLU A 120 42.70 7.42 28.27
CA GLU A 120 42.46 8.41 29.32
C GLU A 120 42.54 9.82 28.73
N LYS A 121 41.53 10.66 29.02
CA LYS A 121 41.41 12.04 28.51
C LYS A 121 41.19 12.15 27.00
N ARG A 122 40.99 11.05 26.29
CA ARG A 122 40.73 10.99 24.83
C ARG A 122 39.44 10.27 24.47
N SER A 123 38.70 9.78 25.46
CA SER A 123 37.52 8.93 25.26
C SER A 123 36.25 9.73 25.02
N MET A 124 35.21 9.06 24.51
CA MET A 124 33.87 9.64 24.42
C MET A 124 33.36 10.09 25.80
N LYS A 125 33.67 9.34 26.85
CA LYS A 125 33.31 9.69 28.24
C LYS A 125 33.91 11.04 28.66
N ASP A 126 35.17 11.29 28.32
CA ASP A 126 35.85 12.56 28.60
C ASP A 126 35.18 13.72 27.87
N PHE A 127 34.85 13.52 26.58
CA PHE A 127 34.13 14.51 25.80
C PHE A 127 32.78 14.86 26.44
N ILE A 128 31.96 13.86 26.73
CA ILE A 128 30.61 14.05 27.31
C ILE A 128 30.73 14.76 28.67
N ASN A 129 31.61 14.30 29.57
CA ASN A 129 31.80 14.91 30.88
C ASN A 129 32.25 16.38 30.78
N GLY A 130 33.06 16.72 29.78
CA GLY A 130 33.49 18.08 29.50
C GLY A 130 32.38 19.01 28.99
N GLN A 131 31.30 18.46 28.42
CA GLN A 131 30.13 19.22 27.97
C GLN A 131 29.02 19.34 29.03
N MET A 132 29.06 18.53 30.09
CA MET A 132 28.05 18.60 31.16
C MET A 132 28.22 19.86 32.01
N THR A 133 27.13 20.60 32.20
CA THR A 133 27.09 21.69 33.18
C THR A 133 27.08 21.15 34.61
N GLU A 134 27.38 22.00 35.58
CA GLU A 134 27.36 21.61 37.00
C GLU A 134 25.95 21.22 37.46
N GLU A 135 24.89 21.85 36.93
CA GLU A 135 23.51 21.44 37.24
C GLU A 135 23.22 20.02 36.77
N VAL A 136 23.65 19.67 35.55
CA VAL A 136 23.46 18.33 35.00
C VAL A 136 24.25 17.30 35.82
N LYS A 137 25.50 17.59 36.17
CA LYS A 137 26.32 16.70 37.02
C LYS A 137 25.68 16.49 38.39
N ALA A 138 25.24 17.58 39.04
CA ALA A 138 24.56 17.50 40.33
C ALA A 138 23.29 16.65 40.23
N ALA A 139 22.50 16.81 39.18
CA ALA A 139 21.28 16.05 38.99
C ALA A 139 21.53 14.57 38.68
N VAL A 140 22.52 14.22 37.85
CA VAL A 140 22.93 12.82 37.63
C VAL A 140 23.41 12.16 38.92
N ASN A 141 24.11 12.91 39.79
CA ASN A 141 24.57 12.42 41.08
C ASN A 141 23.43 12.09 42.05
N THR A 142 22.24 12.69 41.89
CA THR A 142 21.04 12.30 42.67
C THR A 142 20.47 10.94 42.27
N GLN A 143 20.89 10.40 41.13
CA GLN A 143 20.38 9.15 40.53
C GLN A 143 18.89 9.17 40.16
N ILE A 144 18.25 10.36 40.13
CA ILE A 144 16.86 10.52 39.63
C ILE A 144 16.78 10.20 38.13
N PHE A 145 17.81 10.58 37.37
CA PHE A 145 17.98 10.17 35.99
C PHE A 145 19.45 9.80 35.73
N SER A 146 19.69 9.10 34.64
CA SER A 146 21.05 8.81 34.15
C SER A 146 21.19 9.26 32.71
N VAL A 147 22.36 9.77 32.35
CA VAL A 147 22.70 10.02 30.95
C VAL A 147 23.04 8.68 30.31
N ASN A 148 22.12 8.19 29.48
CA ASN A 148 22.24 6.89 28.83
C ASN A 148 23.36 6.88 27.76
N GLN A 149 23.88 5.70 27.44
CA GLN A 149 24.84 5.46 26.35
C GLN A 149 26.16 6.25 26.44
N THR A 150 26.65 6.47 27.67
CA THR A 150 27.96 7.13 27.88
C THR A 150 29.13 6.15 27.94
N ASP A 151 28.86 4.84 28.00
CA ASP A 151 29.84 3.78 28.25
C ASP A 151 30.04 2.82 27.05
N LYS A 152 29.33 3.03 25.94
CA LYS A 152 29.38 2.21 24.71
C LYS A 152 28.95 3.01 23.48
N GLY A 153 29.21 2.47 22.30
CA GLY A 153 28.83 3.11 21.04
C GLY A 153 27.31 3.18 20.83
N GLN A 154 26.88 4.22 20.10
CA GLN A 154 25.48 4.40 19.74
C GLN A 154 25.09 3.42 18.63
N GLY A 155 23.97 2.72 18.84
CA GLY A 155 23.28 1.89 17.85
C GLY A 155 21.83 2.32 17.74
N HIS A 156 20.88 1.40 17.90
CA HIS A 156 19.43 1.69 17.75
C HIS A 156 19.06 2.15 16.35
N ILE A 157 19.61 1.44 15.37
CA ILE A 157 19.43 1.72 13.94
C ILE A 157 19.01 0.43 13.23
N ILE A 158 18.27 0.59 12.15
CA ILE A 158 18.10 -0.45 11.12
C ILE A 158 18.87 0.06 9.93
N ILE A 159 19.86 -0.71 9.46
CA ILE A 159 20.58 -0.33 8.25
C ILE A 159 19.71 -0.57 7.02
N ASP A 160 20.02 0.11 5.92
CA ASP A 160 19.33 -0.06 4.66
C ASP A 160 19.77 -1.37 3.96
N TYR A 161 19.34 -2.51 4.53
CA TYR A 161 19.55 -3.83 3.94
C TYR A 161 18.99 -3.94 2.51
N PRO A 162 17.79 -3.38 2.18
CA PRO A 162 17.32 -3.37 0.80
C PRO A 162 18.32 -2.75 -0.18
N ARG A 163 18.88 -1.57 0.12
CA ARG A 163 19.90 -0.96 -0.73
C ARG A 163 21.16 -1.81 -0.83
N LEU A 164 21.66 -2.34 0.30
CA LEU A 164 22.82 -3.22 0.31
C LEU A 164 22.63 -4.47 -0.56
N LEU A 165 21.51 -5.17 -0.40
CA LEU A 165 21.26 -6.45 -1.06
C LEU A 165 20.87 -6.28 -2.53
N ASN A 166 20.13 -5.22 -2.87
CA ASN A 166 19.72 -4.99 -4.27
C ASN A 166 20.89 -4.48 -5.13
N HIS A 167 21.81 -3.70 -4.57
CA HIS A 167 22.91 -3.08 -5.33
C HIS A 167 24.24 -3.82 -5.15
N GLY A 168 24.47 -4.45 -3.99
CA GLY A 168 25.75 -5.07 -3.64
C GLY A 168 26.84 -4.06 -3.27
N LEU A 169 27.94 -4.55 -2.68
CA LEU A 169 29.03 -3.68 -2.22
C LEU A 169 29.77 -2.98 -3.36
N GLY A 170 29.97 -3.66 -4.49
CA GLY A 170 30.70 -3.08 -5.63
C GLY A 170 30.02 -1.85 -6.21
N ALA A 171 28.69 -1.86 -6.31
CA ALA A 171 27.92 -0.70 -6.77
C ALA A 171 28.02 0.48 -5.80
N LEU A 172 27.94 0.23 -4.49
CA LEU A 172 28.10 1.27 -3.46
C LEU A 172 29.52 1.88 -3.49
N VAL A 173 30.55 1.06 -3.69
CA VAL A 173 31.93 1.57 -3.87
C VAL A 173 32.04 2.44 -5.11
N ALA A 174 31.48 2.02 -6.25
CA ALA A 174 31.51 2.79 -7.49
C ALA A 174 30.76 4.14 -7.36
N GLU A 175 29.61 4.13 -6.67
CA GLU A 175 28.85 5.33 -6.32
C GLU A 175 29.71 6.30 -5.49
N LEU A 176 30.33 5.81 -4.41
CA LEU A 176 31.15 6.64 -3.54
C LEU A 176 32.44 7.14 -4.21
N LYS A 177 33.05 6.35 -5.11
CA LYS A 177 34.16 6.84 -5.96
C LYS A 177 33.75 8.02 -6.81
N THR A 178 32.55 7.98 -7.37
CA THR A 178 31.98 9.09 -8.15
C THR A 178 31.75 10.32 -7.27
N HIS A 179 31.23 10.16 -6.05
CA HIS A 179 31.06 11.26 -5.10
C HIS A 179 32.39 11.86 -4.65
N CYS A 180 33.40 11.03 -4.34
CA CYS A 180 34.74 11.50 -3.98
C CYS A 180 35.41 12.25 -5.13
N ALA A 181 35.25 11.77 -6.38
CA ALA A 181 35.79 12.48 -7.54
C ALA A 181 35.16 13.86 -7.76
N ARG A 182 33.86 14.00 -7.45
CA ARG A 182 33.13 15.29 -7.54
C ARG A 182 33.41 16.22 -6.37
N GLN A 183 33.67 15.66 -5.19
CA GLN A 183 33.92 16.41 -3.95
C GLN A 183 35.14 15.84 -3.23
N PRO A 184 36.36 16.07 -3.76
CA PRO A 184 37.57 15.46 -3.23
C PRO A 184 37.90 15.92 -1.81
N GLU A 185 37.49 17.13 -1.41
CA GLU A 185 37.75 17.67 -0.07
C GLU A 185 36.72 17.23 0.99
N ASN A 186 35.73 16.41 0.65
CA ASN A 186 34.69 15.99 1.59
C ASN A 186 35.17 14.80 2.43
N PRO A 187 35.53 14.99 3.73
CA PRO A 187 36.10 13.92 4.54
C PRO A 187 35.08 12.81 4.86
N PHE A 188 33.77 13.10 4.76
CA PHE A 188 32.74 12.09 4.97
C PHE A 188 32.71 11.09 3.82
N TYR A 189 32.71 11.54 2.56
CA TYR A 189 32.73 10.62 1.41
C TYR A 189 33.99 9.78 1.36
N GLN A 190 35.15 10.38 1.68
CA GLN A 190 36.41 9.65 1.80
C GLN A 190 36.33 8.57 2.90
N ALA A 191 35.83 8.91 4.08
CA ALA A 191 35.66 7.96 5.18
C ALA A 191 34.77 6.76 4.79
N VAL A 192 33.63 7.02 4.15
CA VAL A 192 32.72 5.96 3.69
C VAL A 192 33.38 5.08 2.63
N LEU A 193 34.11 5.67 1.68
CA LEU A 193 34.84 4.91 0.66
C LEU A 193 35.89 3.97 1.28
N ILE A 194 36.68 4.47 2.24
CA ILE A 194 37.68 3.66 2.99
C ILE A 194 37.01 2.45 3.64
N LEU A 195 35.85 2.65 4.30
CA LEU A 195 35.13 1.59 4.98
C LEU A 195 34.53 0.56 4.03
N LEU A 196 33.95 0.99 2.90
CA LEU A 196 33.39 0.08 1.91
C LEU A 196 34.48 -0.76 1.25
N GLU A 197 35.61 -0.17 0.88
CA GLU A 197 36.75 -0.91 0.31
C GLU A 197 37.37 -1.87 1.33
N ALA A 198 37.48 -1.46 2.61
CA ALA A 198 37.92 -2.35 3.68
C ALA A 198 36.95 -3.50 3.93
N SER A 199 35.64 -3.26 3.77
CA SER A 199 34.61 -4.31 3.85
C SER A 199 34.80 -5.35 2.75
N GLN A 200 35.07 -4.93 1.51
CA GLN A 200 35.38 -5.85 0.41
C GLN A 200 36.61 -6.70 0.72
N ARG A 201 37.70 -6.08 1.21
CA ARG A 201 38.92 -6.80 1.60
C ARG A 201 38.67 -7.79 2.73
N HIS A 202 37.90 -7.40 3.76
CA HIS A 202 37.56 -8.28 4.87
C HIS A 202 36.79 -9.53 4.42
N ILE A 203 35.81 -9.36 3.52
CA ILE A 203 35.07 -10.49 2.95
C ILE A 203 36.01 -11.40 2.13
N LEU A 204 36.94 -10.83 1.37
CA LEU A 204 37.93 -11.61 0.63
C LEU A 204 38.90 -12.38 1.53
N ARG A 205 39.17 -11.89 2.75
CA ARG A 205 39.95 -12.66 3.75
C ARG A 205 39.22 -13.95 4.15
N TYR A 206 37.89 -13.91 4.33
CA TYR A 206 37.11 -15.13 4.58
C TYR A 206 37.08 -16.06 3.37
N ALA A 207 37.07 -15.54 2.15
CA ALA A 207 37.18 -16.37 0.96
C ALA A 207 38.50 -17.16 0.94
N ALA A 208 39.62 -16.48 1.19
CA ALA A 208 40.94 -17.09 1.25
C ALA A 208 41.03 -18.13 2.39
N LEU A 209 40.52 -17.81 3.57
CA LEU A 209 40.49 -18.74 4.71
C LEU A 209 39.66 -20.00 4.39
N ALA A 210 38.49 -19.84 3.76
CA ALA A 210 37.65 -20.97 3.39
C ALA A 210 38.33 -21.90 2.36
N GLU A 211 39.06 -21.35 1.39
CA GLU A 211 39.86 -22.12 0.43
C GLU A 211 41.02 -22.86 1.10
N GLU A 212 41.75 -22.20 2.00
CA GLU A 212 42.82 -22.81 2.77
C GLU A 212 42.29 -23.99 3.61
N MET A 213 41.17 -23.78 4.31
CA MET A 213 40.53 -24.84 5.09
C MET A 213 40.03 -25.98 4.20
N ALA A 214 39.48 -25.68 3.02
CA ALA A 214 39.03 -26.70 2.07
C ALA A 214 40.20 -27.56 1.55
N GLY A 215 41.38 -26.96 1.33
CA GLY A 215 42.58 -27.67 0.91
C GLY A 215 43.10 -28.69 1.93
N HIS A 216 42.82 -28.47 3.22
CA HIS A 216 43.21 -29.38 4.31
C HIS A 216 42.06 -30.30 4.78
N CYS A 217 40.84 -30.11 4.27
CA CYS A 217 39.65 -30.84 4.70
C CYS A 217 39.59 -32.24 4.08
N GLN A 218 39.44 -33.28 4.93
CA GLN A 218 39.35 -34.68 4.49
C GLN A 218 37.90 -35.13 4.23
N ASP A 219 36.91 -34.42 4.78
CA ASP A 219 35.49 -34.70 4.57
C ASP A 219 35.02 -34.03 3.26
N PRO A 220 34.62 -34.80 2.22
CA PRO A 220 34.22 -34.23 0.94
C PRO A 220 33.02 -33.29 1.03
N GLN A 221 32.07 -33.56 1.93
CA GLN A 221 30.90 -32.71 2.10
C GLN A 221 31.31 -31.36 2.70
N ARG A 222 32.10 -31.40 3.78
CA ARG A 222 32.59 -30.18 4.43
C ARG A 222 33.52 -29.38 3.52
N GLN A 223 34.36 -30.07 2.73
CA GLN A 223 35.20 -29.43 1.72
C GLN A 223 34.36 -28.64 0.72
N GLN A 224 33.30 -29.24 0.17
CA GLN A 224 32.42 -28.58 -0.77
C GLN A 224 31.68 -27.37 -0.16
N GLU A 225 31.28 -27.47 1.11
CA GLU A 225 30.69 -26.35 1.85
C GLU A 225 31.67 -25.18 2.00
N LEU A 226 32.93 -25.45 2.34
CA LEU A 226 33.97 -24.44 2.46
C LEU A 226 34.26 -23.77 1.11
N LEU A 227 34.35 -24.54 0.03
CA LEU A 227 34.47 -23.99 -1.33
C LEU A 227 33.26 -23.13 -1.71
N THR A 228 32.07 -23.50 -1.26
CA THR A 228 30.85 -22.71 -1.46
C THR A 228 30.91 -21.38 -0.71
N ILE A 229 31.35 -21.39 0.56
CA ILE A 229 31.57 -20.17 1.35
C ILE A 229 32.59 -19.26 0.67
N ALA A 230 33.68 -19.83 0.13
CA ALA A 230 34.69 -19.07 -0.60
C ALA A 230 34.12 -18.40 -1.85
N ALA A 231 33.40 -19.15 -2.68
CA ALA A 231 32.78 -18.64 -3.90
C ALA A 231 31.76 -17.53 -3.61
N ILE A 232 30.88 -17.73 -2.63
CA ILE A 232 29.90 -16.72 -2.20
C ILE A 232 30.61 -15.46 -1.68
N SER A 233 31.68 -15.62 -0.89
CA SER A 233 32.42 -14.49 -0.33
C SER A 233 33.10 -13.67 -1.42
N ARG A 234 33.75 -14.31 -2.41
CA ARG A 234 34.33 -13.62 -3.57
C ARG A 234 33.26 -12.87 -4.36
N HIS A 235 32.11 -13.51 -4.59
CA HIS A 235 30.98 -12.90 -5.29
C HIS A 235 30.47 -11.66 -4.55
N ASN A 236 30.10 -11.79 -3.28
CA ASN A 236 29.52 -10.73 -2.47
C ASN A 236 30.46 -9.55 -2.21
N ALA A 237 31.78 -9.77 -2.29
CA ALA A 237 32.75 -8.68 -2.21
C ALA A 237 32.62 -7.71 -3.40
N GLN A 238 32.13 -8.16 -4.57
CA GLN A 238 32.14 -7.34 -5.79
C GLN A 238 30.75 -7.15 -6.42
N HIS A 239 29.84 -8.08 -6.20
CA HIS A 239 28.56 -8.15 -6.90
C HIS A 239 27.39 -8.19 -5.93
N ARG A 240 26.20 -7.89 -6.44
CA ARG A 240 24.95 -8.07 -5.69
C ARG A 240 24.65 -9.57 -5.53
N PRO A 241 24.09 -10.00 -4.38
CA PRO A 241 23.60 -11.36 -4.24
C PRO A 241 22.50 -11.65 -5.29
N THR A 242 22.44 -12.89 -5.75
CA THR A 242 21.44 -13.36 -6.74
C THR A 242 20.56 -14.49 -6.20
N ASP A 243 20.90 -15.02 -5.03
CA ASP A 243 20.20 -16.12 -4.36
C ASP A 243 20.23 -15.96 -2.84
N PHE A 244 19.53 -16.84 -2.13
CA PHE A 244 19.37 -16.77 -0.68
C PHE A 244 20.66 -17.03 0.10
N PRO A 245 21.50 -18.03 -0.25
CA PRO A 245 22.82 -18.20 0.37
C PRO A 245 23.71 -16.96 0.29
N GLN A 246 23.82 -16.34 -0.89
CA GLN A 246 24.59 -15.12 -1.06
C GLN A 246 24.02 -13.97 -0.24
N ALA A 247 22.70 -13.78 -0.24
CA ALA A 247 22.04 -12.72 0.52
C ALA A 247 22.26 -12.90 2.04
N CYS A 248 22.09 -14.11 2.58
CA CYS A 248 22.33 -14.41 3.99
C CYS A 248 23.79 -14.15 4.41
N GLN A 249 24.74 -14.52 3.55
CA GLN A 249 26.16 -14.34 3.82
C GLN A 249 26.57 -12.85 3.80
N LEU A 250 26.12 -12.06 2.81
CA LEU A 250 26.38 -10.62 2.76
C LEU A 250 25.71 -9.88 3.91
N PHE A 251 24.45 -10.23 4.21
CA PHE A 251 23.72 -9.73 5.36
C PHE A 251 24.50 -9.94 6.65
N TRP A 252 25.02 -11.15 6.89
CA TRP A 252 25.75 -11.45 8.12
C TRP A 252 27.11 -10.76 8.16
N TYR A 253 27.86 -10.72 7.05
CA TYR A 253 29.12 -9.98 7.00
C TYR A 253 28.94 -8.52 7.38
N MET A 254 27.90 -7.86 6.87
CA MET A 254 27.65 -6.46 7.21
C MET A 254 27.32 -6.26 8.69
N ASN A 255 26.53 -7.17 9.27
CA ASN A 255 26.27 -7.15 10.72
C ASN A 255 27.55 -7.28 11.54
N ILE A 256 28.52 -8.10 11.12
CA ILE A 256 29.82 -8.22 11.79
C ILE A 256 30.68 -6.96 11.60
N ILE A 257 30.75 -6.45 10.38
CA ILE A 257 31.55 -5.26 10.05
C ILE A 257 31.13 -4.05 10.89
N LEU A 258 29.82 -3.81 11.01
CA LEU A 258 29.29 -2.72 11.83
C LEU A 258 29.62 -2.86 13.32
N GLN A 259 29.75 -4.09 13.81
CA GLN A 259 30.14 -4.39 15.19
C GLN A 259 31.63 -4.16 15.48
N TYR A 260 32.47 -4.07 14.43
CA TYR A 260 33.86 -3.60 14.55
C TYR A 260 33.95 -2.08 14.53
N GLU A 261 33.11 -1.40 13.75
CA GLU A 261 33.06 0.06 13.73
C GLU A 261 32.68 0.62 15.10
N SER A 262 31.64 0.05 15.71
CA SER A 262 31.11 0.50 16.99
C SER A 262 30.68 -0.70 17.83
N ASN A 263 31.05 -0.73 19.11
CA ASN A 263 30.50 -1.71 20.06
C ASN A 263 29.09 -1.31 20.49
N ALA A 264 28.19 -1.30 19.52
CA ALA A 264 26.83 -0.81 19.62
C ALA A 264 25.81 -1.93 19.77
N SER A 265 24.87 -1.76 20.70
CA SER A 265 23.66 -2.58 20.78
C SER A 265 22.58 -2.09 19.83
N SER A 266 21.63 -2.97 19.51
CA SER A 266 20.42 -2.65 18.77
C SER A 266 20.69 -2.23 17.32
N ILE A 267 21.65 -2.90 16.67
CA ILE A 267 21.74 -2.92 15.19
C ILE A 267 20.68 -3.92 14.74
N SER A 268 19.46 -3.41 14.56
CA SER A 268 18.28 -4.24 14.33
C SER A 268 18.24 -4.73 12.90
N LEU A 269 17.77 -5.96 12.72
CA LEU A 269 17.68 -6.63 11.43
C LEU A 269 16.49 -6.09 10.61
N GLY A 270 15.52 -5.43 11.23
CA GLY A 270 14.38 -4.81 10.54
C GLY A 270 13.45 -5.87 9.93
N ARG A 271 12.80 -5.56 8.80
CA ARG A 271 11.81 -6.44 8.15
C ARG A 271 12.45 -7.58 7.34
N PHE A 272 13.16 -8.47 8.03
CA PHE A 272 13.95 -9.55 7.42
C PHE A 272 13.15 -10.41 6.43
N ASP A 273 11.92 -10.74 6.78
CA ASP A 273 11.04 -11.57 5.94
C ASP A 273 10.63 -10.89 4.63
N GLN A 274 10.76 -9.57 4.50
CA GLN A 274 10.39 -8.84 3.29
C GLN A 274 11.59 -8.72 2.34
N TYR A 275 12.72 -8.17 2.80
CA TYR A 275 13.85 -7.91 1.91
C TYR A 275 14.63 -9.17 1.54
N MET A 276 14.49 -10.26 2.29
CA MET A 276 15.10 -11.55 1.95
C MET A 276 14.23 -12.42 1.04
N LEU A 277 12.92 -12.14 0.93
CA LEU A 277 11.97 -12.97 0.18
C LEU A 277 12.34 -13.14 -1.30
N PRO A 278 12.73 -12.08 -2.05
CA PRO A 278 13.10 -12.23 -3.46
C PRO A 278 14.24 -13.21 -3.67
N PHE A 279 15.24 -13.22 -2.77
CA PHE A 279 16.38 -14.12 -2.83
C PHE A 279 16.00 -15.56 -2.49
N TYR A 280 15.12 -15.75 -1.50
CA TYR A 280 14.56 -17.07 -1.18
C TYR A 280 13.79 -17.67 -2.36
N GLN A 281 12.92 -16.88 -3.00
CA GLN A 281 12.20 -17.32 -4.20
C GLN A 281 13.14 -17.56 -5.39
N ALA A 282 14.17 -16.74 -5.57
CA ALA A 282 15.18 -16.97 -6.61
C ALA A 282 15.89 -18.33 -6.43
N SER A 283 16.31 -18.66 -5.20
CA SER A 283 16.90 -19.97 -4.87
C SER A 283 15.96 -21.13 -5.21
N LEU A 284 14.68 -21.04 -4.83
CA LEU A 284 13.69 -22.08 -5.14
C LEU A 284 13.48 -22.24 -6.66
N ASN A 285 13.38 -21.13 -7.39
CA ASN A 285 13.23 -21.15 -8.84
C ASN A 285 14.45 -21.71 -9.58
N GLN A 286 15.64 -21.59 -8.98
CA GLN A 286 16.88 -22.20 -9.46
C GLN A 286 17.03 -23.68 -9.06
N GLY A 287 16.04 -24.25 -8.36
CA GLY A 287 16.02 -25.66 -7.96
C GLY A 287 16.83 -25.98 -6.70
N GLN A 288 17.19 -24.98 -5.89
CA GLN A 288 17.85 -25.25 -4.60
C GLN A 288 16.87 -25.93 -3.62
N ASP A 289 17.39 -26.89 -2.85
CA ASP A 289 16.59 -27.69 -1.92
C ASP A 289 16.01 -26.82 -0.78
N PRO A 290 14.67 -26.78 -0.60
CA PRO A 290 14.04 -26.06 0.51
C PRO A 290 14.55 -26.49 1.90
N ALA A 291 14.92 -27.76 2.08
CA ALA A 291 15.44 -28.25 3.36
C ALA A 291 16.81 -27.63 3.69
N TYR A 292 17.69 -27.51 2.68
CA TYR A 292 18.96 -26.80 2.80
C TYR A 292 18.76 -25.32 3.13
N LEU A 293 17.84 -24.62 2.43
CA LEU A 293 17.57 -23.19 2.70
C LEU A 293 17.06 -22.98 4.12
N LYS A 294 16.24 -23.90 4.64
CA LYS A 294 15.77 -23.89 6.03
C LYS A 294 16.92 -24.13 7.02
N GLU A 295 17.81 -25.09 6.75
CA GLU A 295 19.00 -25.33 7.59
C GLU A 295 19.94 -24.11 7.61
N LEU A 296 20.12 -23.45 6.46
CA LEU A 296 20.89 -22.21 6.36
C LEU A 296 20.28 -21.09 7.22
N LEU A 297 18.95 -20.93 7.17
CA LEU A 297 18.22 -19.96 8.01
C LEU A 297 18.39 -20.27 9.50
N GLU A 298 18.25 -21.54 9.90
CA GLU A 298 18.49 -21.98 11.27
C GLU A 298 19.94 -21.71 11.71
N SER A 299 20.91 -21.93 10.81
CA SER A 299 22.33 -21.63 11.05
C SER A 299 22.59 -20.13 11.25
N LEU A 300 21.92 -19.27 10.48
CA LEU A 300 21.96 -17.81 10.67
C LEU A 300 21.38 -17.41 12.04
N TRP A 301 20.30 -18.05 12.49
CA TRP A 301 19.71 -17.79 13.80
C TRP A 301 20.67 -18.16 14.93
N VAL A 302 21.38 -19.29 14.80
CA VAL A 302 22.45 -19.64 15.73
C VAL A 302 23.55 -18.58 15.70
N LYS A 303 24.00 -18.15 14.52
CA LYS A 303 25.01 -17.09 14.35
C LYS A 303 24.65 -15.78 15.03
N CYS A 304 23.38 -15.36 15.02
CA CYS A 304 22.92 -14.15 15.72
C CYS A 304 23.24 -14.16 17.24
N ASN A 305 23.50 -15.32 17.84
CA ASN A 305 23.85 -15.47 19.25
C ASN A 305 25.35 -15.55 19.52
N ASP A 306 26.17 -15.50 18.47
CA ASP A 306 27.63 -15.50 18.57
C ASP A 306 28.16 -14.18 19.15
N ILE A 307 27.40 -13.11 18.97
CA ILE A 307 27.75 -11.77 19.43
C ILE A 307 27.21 -11.58 20.84
N VAL A 308 28.08 -11.15 21.75
CA VAL A 308 27.70 -10.66 23.07
C VAL A 308 28.31 -9.27 23.29
N LEU A 309 27.73 -8.51 24.21
CA LEU A 309 28.17 -7.17 24.53
C LEU A 309 28.78 -7.13 25.92
N LEU A 310 29.99 -6.59 26.01
CA LEU A 310 30.64 -6.28 27.27
C LEU A 310 30.06 -4.97 27.81
N ARG A 311 29.60 -4.98 29.07
CA ARG A 311 28.96 -3.86 29.76
C ARG A 311 29.51 -3.69 31.17
N SER A 312 29.44 -2.48 31.70
CA SER A 312 29.68 -2.20 33.12
C SER A 312 28.73 -3.00 34.01
N SER A 313 29.13 -3.29 35.25
CA SER A 313 28.32 -4.02 36.23
C SER A 313 27.02 -3.29 36.53
N SER A 314 27.04 -1.95 36.52
CA SER A 314 25.81 -1.16 36.66
C SER A 314 24.85 -1.37 35.49
N SER A 315 25.35 -1.28 34.24
CA SER A 315 24.57 -1.45 33.02
C SER A 315 24.07 -2.91 32.84
N ALA A 316 24.89 -3.90 33.21
CA ALA A 316 24.55 -5.32 33.14
C ALA A 316 23.33 -5.70 34.02
N ARG A 317 23.04 -4.96 35.10
CA ARG A 317 21.83 -5.18 35.91
C ARG A 317 20.54 -4.86 35.16
N TYR A 318 20.57 -3.82 34.31
CA TYR A 318 19.40 -3.41 33.52
C TYR A 318 19.27 -4.18 32.21
N PHE A 319 20.37 -4.74 31.71
CA PHE A 319 20.43 -5.49 30.44
C PHE A 319 21.02 -6.89 30.64
N ALA A 320 20.55 -7.61 31.66
CA ALA A 320 21.02 -8.93 32.01
C ALA A 320 20.77 -9.94 30.87
N GLY A 321 21.68 -10.90 30.68
CA GLY A 321 21.49 -12.00 29.74
C GLY A 321 22.00 -11.73 28.32
N PHE A 322 22.92 -10.77 28.16
CA PHE A 322 23.57 -10.44 26.88
C PHE A 322 22.63 -10.07 25.71
N PRO A 323 21.56 -9.27 25.89
CA PRO A 323 20.76 -8.82 24.76
C PRO A 323 21.60 -7.98 23.80
N THR A 324 21.73 -8.41 22.54
CA THR A 324 22.40 -7.61 21.49
C THR A 324 21.44 -6.63 20.84
N GLY A 325 20.14 -6.92 20.87
CA GLY A 325 19.10 -6.09 20.26
C GLY A 325 18.94 -6.34 18.76
N TYR A 326 19.27 -7.54 18.26
CA TYR A 326 19.05 -7.91 16.86
C TYR A 326 17.58 -8.19 16.62
N THR A 327 16.78 -7.12 16.52
CA THR A 327 15.34 -7.28 16.31
C THR A 327 15.04 -7.53 14.83
N ALA A 328 14.44 -8.69 14.54
CA ALA A 328 13.87 -9.00 13.23
C ALA A 328 12.34 -8.94 13.31
N LEU A 329 11.74 -8.10 12.49
CA LEU A 329 10.29 -7.92 12.37
C LEU A 329 9.72 -8.80 11.26
N LEU A 330 8.58 -9.42 11.52
CA LEU A 330 7.86 -10.31 10.63
C LEU A 330 6.42 -9.80 10.41
N GLY A 331 5.87 -10.06 9.22
CA GLY A 331 4.49 -9.72 8.87
C GLY A 331 4.25 -8.21 8.76
N GLY A 332 3.09 -7.75 9.22
CA GLY A 332 2.63 -6.36 9.09
C GLY A 332 1.96 -6.08 7.74
N LEU A 333 2.05 -4.83 7.28
CA LEU A 333 1.49 -4.40 6.00
C LEU A 333 2.56 -4.14 4.92
N THR A 334 2.20 -4.29 3.65
CA THR A 334 2.96 -3.82 2.49
C THR A 334 2.84 -2.30 2.37
N ASP A 335 3.62 -1.70 1.48
CA ASP A 335 3.50 -0.28 1.08
C ASP A 335 2.11 0.10 0.54
N THR A 336 1.38 -0.89 0.02
CA THR A 336 0.02 -0.78 -0.51
C THR A 336 -1.06 -1.17 0.52
N GLY A 337 -0.69 -1.34 1.79
CA GLY A 337 -1.64 -1.63 2.87
C GLY A 337 -2.21 -3.05 2.85
N ARG A 338 -1.60 -4.00 2.14
CA ARG A 338 -1.99 -5.42 2.18
C ARG A 338 -1.22 -6.16 3.27
N SER A 339 -1.70 -7.32 3.69
CA SER A 339 -0.91 -8.21 4.54
C SER A 339 0.44 -8.52 3.88
N ALA A 340 1.52 -8.29 4.62
CA ALA A 340 2.89 -8.59 4.21
C ALA A 340 3.38 -9.96 4.71
N VAL A 341 2.50 -10.74 5.33
CA VAL A 341 2.81 -12.11 5.75
C VAL A 341 3.15 -12.95 4.52
N ASN A 342 4.28 -13.65 4.56
CA ASN A 342 4.77 -14.48 3.47
C ASN A 342 5.44 -15.76 4.00
N VAL A 343 5.94 -16.62 3.10
CA VAL A 343 6.56 -17.89 3.46
C VAL A 343 7.76 -17.74 4.41
N LEU A 344 8.59 -16.71 4.24
CA LEU A 344 9.70 -16.44 5.14
C LEU A 344 9.23 -16.00 6.52
N SER A 345 8.09 -15.32 6.64
CA SER A 345 7.51 -14.97 7.94
C SER A 345 7.29 -16.24 8.79
N PHE A 346 6.74 -17.30 8.19
CA PHE A 346 6.54 -18.60 8.85
C PHE A 346 7.87 -19.31 9.13
N LEU A 347 8.79 -19.34 8.16
CA LEU A 347 10.08 -20.01 8.30
C LEU A 347 10.96 -19.36 9.38
N CYS A 348 10.87 -18.04 9.58
CA CYS A 348 11.56 -17.36 10.67
C CYS A 348 11.02 -17.78 12.05
N LEU A 349 9.70 -17.96 12.18
CA LEU A 349 9.10 -18.52 13.40
C LEU A 349 9.54 -19.98 13.60
N ASP A 350 9.53 -20.81 12.55
CA ASP A 350 10.03 -22.20 12.61
C ASP A 350 11.50 -22.26 13.05
N ALA A 351 12.36 -21.43 12.46
CA ALA A 351 13.77 -21.36 12.81
C ALA A 351 13.95 -21.01 14.28
N TYR A 352 13.17 -20.06 14.80
CA TYR A 352 13.17 -19.73 16.22
C TYR A 352 12.65 -20.87 17.10
N GLN A 353 11.52 -21.49 16.75
CA GLN A 353 10.94 -22.62 17.49
C GLN A 353 11.93 -23.80 17.60
N ASN A 354 12.77 -23.98 16.59
CA ASN A 354 13.81 -25.00 16.55
C ASN A 354 15.08 -24.59 17.31
N VAL A 355 15.58 -23.38 17.09
CA VAL A 355 16.86 -22.92 17.65
C VAL A 355 16.73 -22.56 19.12
N GLN A 356 15.64 -21.89 19.52
CA GLN A 356 15.34 -21.46 20.90
C GLN A 356 16.54 -20.80 21.59
N LEU A 357 17.16 -19.84 20.89
CA LEU A 357 18.18 -18.97 21.44
C LEU A 357 17.64 -17.52 21.49
N PRO A 358 18.17 -16.66 22.38
CA PRO A 358 17.62 -15.32 22.58
C PRO A 358 17.69 -14.39 21.36
N GLN A 359 18.61 -14.62 20.42
CA GLN A 359 18.76 -13.85 19.19
C GLN A 359 18.42 -14.70 17.95
N PRO A 360 17.98 -14.09 16.84
CA PRO A 360 17.48 -12.71 16.77
C PRO A 360 16.22 -12.55 17.65
N ASN A 361 16.05 -11.36 18.19
CA ASN A 361 14.86 -10.99 18.95
C ASN A 361 13.69 -10.81 17.97
N LEU A 362 12.81 -11.80 17.84
CA LEU A 362 11.72 -11.71 16.86
C LEU A 362 10.60 -10.78 17.34
N GLY A 363 10.13 -9.95 16.42
CA GLY A 363 8.90 -9.20 16.56
C GLY A 363 7.91 -9.55 15.44
N VAL A 364 6.63 -9.59 15.76
CA VAL A 364 5.54 -9.78 14.81
C VAL A 364 4.68 -8.53 14.80
N ARG A 365 4.49 -7.97 13.61
CA ARG A 365 3.54 -6.88 13.37
C ARG A 365 2.16 -7.47 13.09
N VAL A 366 1.18 -7.08 13.89
CA VAL A 366 -0.23 -7.50 13.77
C VAL A 366 -1.08 -6.32 13.32
N ASN A 367 -2.10 -6.63 12.52
CA ASN A 367 -3.11 -5.71 12.02
C ASN A 367 -4.42 -6.46 11.76
N GLU A 368 -5.49 -5.75 11.44
CA GLU A 368 -6.79 -6.34 11.09
C GLU A 368 -6.71 -7.32 9.90
N LEU A 369 -5.80 -7.09 8.96
CA LEU A 369 -5.63 -7.87 7.73
C LEU A 369 -4.69 -9.07 7.90
N VAL A 370 -4.14 -9.29 9.10
CA VAL A 370 -3.17 -10.36 9.34
C VAL A 370 -3.80 -11.74 9.15
N ASP A 371 -3.05 -12.65 8.54
CA ASP A 371 -3.57 -13.99 8.25
C ASP A 371 -3.70 -14.85 9.51
N ARG A 372 -4.83 -15.57 9.67
CA ARG A 372 -5.14 -16.34 10.88
C ARG A 372 -4.17 -17.50 11.15
N PRO A 373 -3.74 -18.30 10.17
CA PRO A 373 -2.66 -19.28 10.34
C PRO A 373 -1.37 -18.66 10.88
N PHE A 374 -0.99 -17.47 10.43
CA PHE A 374 0.22 -16.81 10.92
C PHE A 374 0.07 -16.33 12.37
N LEU A 375 -1.10 -15.81 12.75
CA LEU A 375 -1.40 -15.51 14.15
C LEU A 375 -1.35 -16.76 15.04
N ARG A 376 -1.92 -17.89 14.59
CA ARG A 376 -1.85 -19.15 15.32
C ARG A 376 -0.40 -19.61 15.49
N LYS A 377 0.39 -19.57 14.41
CA LYS A 377 1.82 -19.91 14.47
C LYS A 377 2.58 -19.00 15.45
N THR A 378 2.26 -17.71 15.45
CA THR A 378 2.80 -16.73 16.40
C THR A 378 2.46 -17.11 17.84
N ALA A 379 1.19 -17.45 18.12
CA ALA A 379 0.76 -17.90 19.44
C ALA A 379 1.42 -19.23 19.87
N GLU A 380 1.62 -20.17 18.94
CA GLU A 380 2.36 -21.40 19.19
C GLU A 380 3.82 -21.13 19.59
N THR A 381 4.46 -20.14 18.96
CA THR A 381 5.81 -19.70 19.34
C THR A 381 5.81 -19.08 20.74
N ILE A 382 4.85 -18.20 21.06
CA ILE A 382 4.70 -17.61 22.40
C ILE A 382 4.54 -18.70 23.47
N ARG A 383 3.77 -19.76 23.16
CA ARG A 383 3.50 -20.89 24.06
C ARG A 383 4.77 -21.64 24.49
N LEU A 384 5.91 -21.47 23.80
CA LEU A 384 7.20 -22.00 24.23
C LEU A 384 7.71 -21.35 25.53
N GLY A 385 7.15 -20.20 25.95
CA GLY A 385 7.49 -19.56 27.23
C GLY A 385 8.83 -18.81 27.21
N THR A 386 9.37 -18.50 26.03
CA THR A 386 10.66 -17.81 25.88
C THR A 386 10.56 -16.28 25.87
N GLY A 387 9.34 -15.73 25.86
CA GLY A 387 9.07 -14.28 25.76
C GLY A 387 9.16 -13.71 24.33
N ILE A 388 9.27 -14.56 23.31
CA ILE A 388 9.38 -14.20 21.89
C ILE A 388 8.27 -14.93 21.09
N PRO A 389 7.71 -14.34 20.02
CA PRO A 389 7.97 -13.00 19.52
C PRO A 389 7.30 -11.89 20.32
N GLN A 390 7.89 -10.70 20.25
CA GLN A 390 7.24 -9.44 20.65
C GLN A 390 6.10 -9.12 19.68
N ILE A 391 4.99 -8.55 20.17
CA ILE A 391 3.85 -8.20 19.33
C ILE A 391 3.74 -6.69 19.19
N PHE A 392 3.65 -6.21 17.95
CA PHE A 392 3.53 -4.79 17.61
C PHE A 392 2.22 -4.55 16.87
N ASN A 393 1.43 -3.60 17.33
CA ASN A 393 0.11 -3.26 16.76
C ASN A 393 0.23 -2.15 15.71
N ASP A 394 0.02 -2.47 14.44
CA ASP A 394 0.13 -1.54 13.32
C ASP A 394 -0.91 -0.42 13.39
N GLU A 395 -2.12 -0.68 13.89
CA GLU A 395 -3.20 0.31 14.06
C GLU A 395 -2.85 1.41 15.06
N VAL A 396 -1.84 1.20 15.91
CA VAL A 396 -1.31 2.21 16.84
C VAL A 396 0.03 2.76 16.35
N VAL A 397 0.93 1.87 15.94
CA VAL A 397 2.29 2.24 15.56
C VAL A 397 2.30 3.07 14.28
N ILE A 398 1.53 2.70 13.25
CA ILE A 398 1.51 3.45 11.99
C ILE A 398 1.01 4.88 12.24
N PRO A 399 -0.18 5.14 12.83
CA PRO A 399 -0.62 6.50 13.12
C PRO A 399 0.34 7.28 14.02
N ALA A 400 0.99 6.63 15.00
CA ALA A 400 1.97 7.30 15.86
C ALA A 400 3.21 7.78 15.09
N PHE A 401 3.66 7.03 14.08
CA PHE A 401 4.75 7.46 13.20
C PHE A 401 4.30 8.60 12.28
N LEU A 402 3.09 8.52 11.72
CA LEU A 402 2.52 9.61 10.92
C LEU A 402 2.44 10.92 11.73
N ASN A 403 1.98 10.85 12.99
CA ASN A 403 1.91 12.00 13.90
C ASN A 403 3.28 12.60 14.28
N ARG A 404 4.39 11.87 14.06
CA ARG A 404 5.76 12.35 14.30
C ARG A 404 6.45 12.86 13.02
N GLY A 405 5.70 13.03 11.94
CA GLY A 405 6.21 13.59 10.68
C GLY A 405 6.78 12.56 9.70
N VAL A 406 6.51 11.26 9.88
CA VAL A 406 6.70 10.29 8.80
C VAL A 406 5.54 10.46 7.82
N SER A 407 5.75 11.14 6.70
CA SER A 407 4.66 11.49 5.79
C SER A 407 4.29 10.35 4.84
N LEU A 408 3.00 10.19 4.56
CA LEU A 408 2.55 9.68 3.26
C LEU A 408 2.97 10.70 2.20
N ASP A 409 3.81 10.28 1.26
CA ASP A 409 4.14 11.08 0.08
C ASP A 409 3.11 10.87 -1.04
N ASP A 410 3.08 11.83 -1.97
CA ASP A 410 2.23 11.77 -3.17
C ASP A 410 2.40 10.40 -3.89
N ASP A 411 3.64 9.91 -3.95
CA ASP A 411 3.96 8.64 -4.60
C ASP A 411 3.28 7.44 -3.94
N ALA A 412 3.23 7.37 -2.62
CA ALA A 412 2.53 6.31 -1.90
C ALA A 412 1.02 6.34 -2.17
N ILE A 413 0.42 7.54 -2.16
CA ILE A 413 -1.00 7.73 -2.44
C ILE A 413 -1.33 7.25 -3.86
N PHE A 414 -0.57 7.68 -4.86
CA PHE A 414 -0.83 7.29 -6.24
C PHE A 414 -0.52 5.81 -6.53
N ARG A 415 0.52 5.23 -5.89
CA ARG A 415 0.77 3.78 -5.96
C ARG A 415 -0.40 2.97 -5.41
N ALA A 416 -1.04 3.43 -4.33
CA ALA A 416 -2.21 2.76 -3.76
C ALA A 416 -3.40 2.77 -4.75
N VAL A 417 -3.65 3.88 -5.43
CA VAL A 417 -4.69 3.96 -6.48
C VAL A 417 -4.36 3.07 -7.68
N SER A 418 -3.11 3.06 -8.15
CA SER A 418 -2.68 2.14 -9.22
C SER A 418 -2.89 0.66 -8.84
N ALA A 419 -2.61 0.30 -7.59
CA ALA A 419 -2.86 -1.06 -7.10
C ALA A 419 -4.36 -1.38 -7.02
N LEU A 420 -5.23 -0.39 -6.77
CA LEU A 420 -6.68 -0.52 -6.80
C LEU A 420 -7.18 -0.77 -8.23
N HIS A 421 -6.73 0.01 -9.21
CA HIS A 421 -7.12 -0.14 -10.62
C HIS A 421 -6.76 -1.52 -11.20
N LYS A 422 -5.69 -2.15 -10.69
CA LYS A 422 -5.33 -3.53 -11.08
C LYS A 422 -6.28 -4.59 -10.51
N ARG A 423 -6.92 -4.32 -9.38
CA ARG A 423 -7.74 -5.28 -8.63
C ARG A 423 -9.23 -5.15 -8.89
N VAL A 424 -9.74 -3.92 -8.94
CA VAL A 424 -11.17 -3.65 -9.02
C VAL A 424 -11.57 -3.53 -10.49
N ARG A 425 -12.66 -4.22 -10.85
CA ARG A 425 -13.34 -4.14 -12.14
C ARG A 425 -14.77 -3.67 -11.87
N GLY A 426 -15.19 -2.61 -12.54
CA GLY A 426 -16.48 -1.97 -12.31
C GLY A 426 -16.42 -0.48 -12.62
N ALA A 427 -17.50 0.22 -12.27
CA ALA A 427 -17.59 1.67 -12.35
C ALA A 427 -17.44 2.27 -10.96
N TYR A 428 -16.57 3.28 -10.83
CA TYR A 428 -16.39 4.01 -9.59
C TYR A 428 -15.82 5.40 -9.85
N ALA A 429 -16.42 6.38 -9.19
CA ALA A 429 -15.90 7.72 -9.03
C ALA A 429 -15.80 7.94 -7.52
N VAL A 430 -14.59 8.15 -7.01
CA VAL A 430 -14.31 8.13 -5.57
C VAL A 430 -13.80 9.50 -5.15
N VAL A 431 -14.35 10.02 -4.07
CA VAL A 431 -13.82 11.15 -3.30
C VAL A 431 -13.60 10.65 -1.89
N ALA A 432 -12.39 10.82 -1.37
CA ALA A 432 -11.96 10.35 -0.06
C ALA A 432 -11.15 11.43 0.65
N GLN A 433 -11.31 11.55 1.96
CA GLN A 433 -10.46 12.39 2.79
C GLN A 433 -9.45 11.51 3.53
N ILE A 434 -8.16 11.79 3.34
CA ILE A 434 -7.08 11.18 4.10
C ILE A 434 -6.80 12.10 5.29
N SER A 435 -7.22 11.67 6.49
CA SER A 435 -7.12 12.47 7.71
C SER A 435 -5.69 12.96 7.96
N GLY A 436 -5.52 14.27 8.11
CA GLY A 436 -4.21 14.92 8.29
C GLY A 436 -3.39 15.12 7.02
N TYR A 437 -3.90 14.76 5.84
CA TYR A 437 -3.18 14.85 4.57
C TYR A 437 -3.93 15.65 3.49
N GLY A 438 -5.20 15.34 3.23
CA GLY A 438 -5.94 16.03 2.17
C GLY A 438 -7.06 15.22 1.54
N LEU A 439 -7.57 15.73 0.42
CA LEU A 439 -8.61 15.13 -0.40
C LEU A 439 -7.98 14.34 -1.55
N LEU A 440 -8.39 13.09 -1.70
CA LEU A 440 -8.06 12.21 -2.82
C LEU A 440 -9.33 11.96 -3.64
N ALA A 441 -9.25 12.20 -4.94
CA ALA A 441 -10.31 11.85 -5.88
C ALA A 441 -9.76 11.01 -7.03
N PHE A 442 -10.50 10.01 -7.50
CA PHE A 442 -10.08 9.21 -8.65
C PHE A 442 -11.27 8.57 -9.37
N ARG A 443 -11.09 8.29 -10.66
CA ARG A 443 -12.10 7.71 -11.55
C ARG A 443 -11.65 6.35 -12.07
N ASP A 444 -12.59 5.43 -12.29
CA ASP A 444 -12.29 4.11 -12.81
C ASP A 444 -11.58 4.15 -14.19
N PRO A 445 -10.83 3.11 -14.57
CA PRO A 445 -10.08 3.09 -15.83
C PRO A 445 -10.90 3.25 -17.11
N ASN A 446 -12.23 3.06 -17.06
CA ASN A 446 -13.14 3.21 -18.20
C ASN A 446 -13.92 4.53 -18.17
N GLY A 447 -13.78 5.34 -17.12
CA GLY A 447 -14.49 6.61 -16.97
C GLY A 447 -16.01 6.47 -17.00
N ILE A 448 -16.57 5.37 -16.50
CA ILE A 448 -17.99 5.05 -16.71
C ILE A 448 -18.91 6.07 -16.03
N ARG A 449 -18.58 6.45 -14.79
CA ARG A 449 -19.31 7.46 -14.02
C ARG A 449 -18.60 8.82 -14.06
N PRO A 450 -19.34 9.93 -14.09
CA PRO A 450 -18.74 11.25 -14.19
C PRO A 450 -18.10 11.68 -12.86
N LEU A 451 -17.03 12.46 -12.97
CA LEU A 451 -16.33 13.10 -11.86
C LEU A 451 -15.62 14.33 -12.42
N CYS A 452 -15.82 15.49 -11.82
CA CYS A 452 -15.29 16.75 -12.29
C CYS A 452 -14.75 17.60 -11.14
N ILE A 453 -13.92 18.59 -11.50
CA ILE A 453 -13.16 19.41 -10.59
C ILE A 453 -13.52 20.88 -10.83
N GLY A 454 -13.81 21.59 -9.75
CA GLY A 454 -14.01 23.03 -9.70
C GLY A 454 -12.96 23.72 -8.86
N ARG A 455 -12.70 24.99 -9.18
CA ARG A 455 -11.74 25.85 -8.47
C ARG A 455 -12.38 27.18 -8.11
N GLN A 456 -12.08 27.67 -6.91
CA GLN A 456 -12.44 29.01 -6.47
C GLN A 456 -11.21 29.73 -5.92
N GLU A 457 -11.07 31.02 -6.21
CA GLU A 457 -10.07 31.88 -5.58
C GLU A 457 -10.75 32.62 -4.42
N THR A 458 -10.23 32.45 -3.21
CA THR A 458 -10.71 33.09 -1.97
C THR A 458 -9.59 33.95 -1.36
N GLU A 459 -9.91 34.73 -0.33
CA GLU A 459 -8.90 35.54 0.38
C GLU A 459 -7.86 34.65 1.10
N GLU A 460 -8.23 33.43 1.46
CA GLU A 460 -7.37 32.46 2.16
C GLU A 460 -6.53 31.60 1.20
N GLY A 461 -6.86 31.58 -0.10
CA GLY A 461 -6.09 30.87 -1.12
C GLY A 461 -6.95 30.26 -2.21
N VAL A 462 -6.42 29.20 -2.83
CA VAL A 462 -7.16 28.43 -3.84
C VAL A 462 -7.91 27.30 -3.16
N GLU A 463 -9.22 27.26 -3.34
CA GLU A 463 -10.08 26.17 -2.90
C GLU A 463 -10.46 25.29 -4.08
N TRP A 464 -10.62 23.99 -3.80
CA TRP A 464 -10.97 22.98 -4.79
C TRP A 464 -12.23 22.23 -4.37
N MET A 465 -13.08 21.94 -5.35
CA MET A 465 -14.26 21.12 -5.17
C MET A 465 -14.24 19.98 -6.19
N VAL A 466 -14.62 18.78 -5.76
CA VAL A 466 -14.76 17.63 -6.65
C VAL A 466 -16.21 17.13 -6.54
N ALA A 467 -16.87 16.95 -7.67
CA ALA A 467 -18.28 16.56 -7.74
C ALA A 467 -18.56 15.63 -8.92
N SER A 468 -19.69 14.93 -8.89
CA SER A 468 -20.13 14.08 -10.02
C SER A 468 -20.64 14.89 -11.22
N GLU A 469 -21.03 16.15 -11.03
CA GLU A 469 -21.64 17.00 -12.06
C GLU A 469 -21.18 18.46 -11.94
N SER A 470 -21.00 19.14 -13.07
CA SER A 470 -20.51 20.53 -13.11
C SER A 470 -21.47 21.50 -12.42
N VAL A 471 -22.78 21.27 -12.49
CA VAL A 471 -23.80 22.12 -11.86
C VAL A 471 -23.62 22.23 -10.34
N ALA A 472 -23.07 21.20 -9.69
CA ALA A 472 -22.80 21.24 -8.25
C ALA A 472 -21.64 22.19 -7.93
N LEU A 473 -20.64 22.28 -8.82
CA LEU A 473 -19.52 23.20 -8.71
C LEU A 473 -19.99 24.64 -8.87
N GLU A 474 -20.68 24.92 -9.98
CA GLU A 474 -21.14 26.26 -10.34
C GLU A 474 -22.16 26.81 -9.33
N GLY A 475 -23.10 25.96 -8.90
CA GLY A 475 -24.08 26.30 -7.88
C GLY A 475 -23.46 26.62 -6.51
N SER A 476 -22.21 26.20 -6.27
CA SER A 476 -21.47 26.47 -5.04
C SER A 476 -20.43 27.59 -5.21
N GLY A 477 -20.37 28.26 -6.37
CA GLY A 477 -19.43 29.34 -6.65
C GLY A 477 -18.05 28.90 -7.16
N PHE A 478 -17.86 27.61 -7.45
CA PHE A 478 -16.63 27.08 -8.03
C PHE A 478 -16.71 27.12 -9.56
N ALA A 479 -15.67 27.66 -10.20
CA ALA A 479 -15.54 27.61 -11.65
C ALA A 479 -15.17 26.18 -12.09
N PHE A 480 -15.90 25.62 -13.06
CA PHE A 480 -15.56 24.33 -13.66
C PHE A 480 -14.16 24.39 -14.30
N VAL A 481 -13.32 23.42 -13.98
CA VAL A 481 -11.96 23.30 -14.54
C VAL A 481 -11.92 22.24 -15.62
N ARG A 482 -12.27 21.00 -15.27
CA ARG A 482 -12.35 19.83 -16.18
C ARG A 482 -12.93 18.61 -15.48
N ASP A 483 -13.27 17.60 -16.27
CA ASP A 483 -13.50 16.23 -15.81
C ASP A 483 -12.20 15.57 -15.32
N VAL A 484 -12.32 14.62 -14.38
CA VAL A 484 -11.26 13.68 -14.01
C VAL A 484 -11.19 12.61 -15.11
N GLU A 485 -10.00 12.41 -15.65
CA GLU A 485 -9.74 11.48 -16.75
C GLU A 485 -9.91 10.02 -16.29
N PRO A 486 -10.22 9.08 -17.19
CA PRO A 486 -10.28 7.66 -16.86
C PRO A 486 -8.96 7.17 -16.24
N GLY A 487 -9.05 6.49 -15.09
CA GLY A 487 -7.89 5.97 -14.37
C GLY A 487 -6.99 7.03 -13.70
N GLU A 488 -7.35 8.30 -13.77
CA GLU A 488 -6.63 9.39 -13.11
C GLU A 488 -6.96 9.43 -11.61
N ALA A 489 -5.94 9.79 -10.84
CA ALA A 489 -6.06 10.20 -9.45
C ALA A 489 -5.60 11.65 -9.27
N VAL A 490 -6.33 12.37 -8.42
CA VAL A 490 -6.10 13.76 -8.03
C VAL A 490 -5.97 13.80 -6.52
N PHE A 491 -4.90 14.42 -6.02
CA PHE A 491 -4.67 14.67 -4.62
C PHE A 491 -4.56 16.16 -4.38
N ILE A 492 -5.32 16.67 -3.41
CA ILE A 492 -5.32 18.05 -2.95
C ILE A 492 -4.94 18.02 -1.47
N ASP A 493 -3.76 18.54 -1.12
CA ASP A 493 -3.30 18.54 0.27
C ASP A 493 -4.00 19.63 1.11
N LEU A 494 -3.72 19.66 2.41
CA LEU A 494 -4.31 20.61 3.35
C LEU A 494 -3.98 22.08 3.04
N ASP A 495 -2.91 22.34 2.27
CA ASP A 495 -2.51 23.68 1.83
C ASP A 495 -3.13 24.05 0.46
N GLY A 496 -3.98 23.19 -0.10
CA GLY A 496 -4.66 23.40 -1.38
C GLY A 496 -3.79 23.09 -2.61
N ARG A 497 -2.63 22.44 -2.46
CA ARG A 497 -1.77 22.05 -3.58
C ARG A 497 -2.43 20.90 -4.35
N PHE A 498 -2.69 21.17 -5.62
CA PHE A 498 -3.26 20.20 -6.55
C PHE A 498 -2.18 19.36 -7.23
N VAL A 499 -2.28 18.03 -7.15
CA VAL A 499 -1.43 17.09 -7.87
C VAL A 499 -2.29 16.05 -8.56
N SER A 500 -1.99 15.74 -9.82
CA SER A 500 -2.67 14.70 -10.59
C SER A 500 -1.67 13.67 -11.13
N ARG A 501 -2.11 12.41 -11.24
CA ARG A 501 -1.35 11.34 -11.88
C ARG A 501 -2.26 10.35 -12.59
N GLN A 502 -1.84 9.91 -13.78
CA GLN A 502 -2.43 8.75 -14.44
C GLN A 502 -1.98 7.47 -13.73
N CYS A 503 -2.94 6.76 -13.14
CA CYS A 503 -2.69 5.59 -12.29
C CYS A 503 -3.05 4.25 -12.97
N ALA A 504 -3.76 4.26 -14.10
CA ALA A 504 -4.10 3.07 -14.89
C ALA A 504 -3.11 2.86 -16.05
N GLU A 505 -2.88 1.59 -16.42
CA GLU A 505 -1.94 1.24 -17.51
C GLU A 505 -2.53 1.48 -18.91
N ASN A 506 -3.83 1.25 -19.11
CA ASN A 506 -4.52 1.41 -20.40
C ASN A 506 -5.92 2.04 -20.20
N PRO A 507 -6.01 3.29 -19.76
CA PRO A 507 -7.29 3.96 -19.56
C PRO A 507 -8.05 4.14 -20.89
N GLN A 508 -9.37 4.01 -20.84
CA GLN A 508 -10.26 4.31 -21.96
C GLN A 508 -11.43 5.18 -21.50
N LEU A 509 -11.85 6.14 -22.30
CA LEU A 509 -13.04 6.93 -22.01
C LEU A 509 -14.26 6.27 -22.63
N VAL A 510 -15.06 5.60 -21.80
CA VAL A 510 -16.28 4.88 -22.19
C VAL A 510 -17.42 5.30 -21.24
N PRO A 511 -17.87 6.57 -21.30
CA PRO A 511 -18.84 7.10 -20.35
C PRO A 511 -20.20 6.42 -20.50
N CYS A 512 -20.95 6.34 -19.39
CA CYS A 512 -22.29 5.77 -19.39
C CYS A 512 -23.25 6.64 -20.19
N ILE A 513 -23.82 6.09 -21.27
CA ILE A 513 -24.75 6.84 -22.12
C ILE A 513 -26.02 7.24 -21.36
N PHE A 514 -26.38 6.48 -20.31
CA PHE A 514 -27.57 6.71 -19.50
C PHE A 514 -27.49 8.00 -18.65
N GLU A 515 -26.28 8.53 -18.41
CA GLU A 515 -26.09 9.83 -17.75
C GLU A 515 -26.73 10.95 -18.57
N TYR A 516 -26.49 10.95 -19.89
CA TYR A 516 -27.02 11.95 -20.82
C TYR A 516 -28.54 11.83 -21.02
N VAL A 517 -29.08 10.62 -20.93
CA VAL A 517 -30.52 10.36 -21.13
C VAL A 517 -31.33 10.80 -19.91
N TYR A 518 -30.95 10.35 -18.71
CA TYR A 518 -31.83 10.39 -17.54
C TYR A 518 -31.18 10.98 -16.29
N PHE A 519 -29.98 10.52 -15.95
CA PHE A 519 -29.47 10.66 -14.58
C PHE A 519 -28.94 12.07 -14.30
N ALA A 520 -28.13 12.62 -15.21
CA ALA A 520 -27.54 13.94 -15.04
C ALA A 520 -28.58 15.05 -15.21
N ARG A 521 -28.35 16.17 -14.54
CA ARG A 521 -29.16 17.36 -14.77
C ARG A 521 -28.88 17.96 -16.16
N PRO A 522 -29.88 18.57 -16.81
CA PRO A 522 -29.71 19.14 -18.14
C PRO A 522 -28.70 20.29 -18.18
N ASP A 523 -28.53 21.03 -17.09
CA ASP A 523 -27.56 22.11 -16.94
C ASP A 523 -26.13 21.64 -16.58
N SER A 524 -25.87 20.33 -16.61
CA SER A 524 -24.53 19.77 -16.40
C SER A 524 -23.75 19.61 -17.71
N LEU A 525 -22.43 19.75 -17.61
CA LEU A 525 -21.44 19.39 -18.61
C LEU A 525 -20.72 18.12 -18.13
N ILE A 526 -20.70 17.08 -18.96
CA ILE A 526 -20.01 15.81 -18.65
C ILE A 526 -19.10 15.47 -19.83
N ASP A 527 -17.81 15.27 -19.57
CA ASP A 527 -16.81 14.89 -20.58
C ASP A 527 -16.89 15.80 -21.85
N GLY A 528 -17.11 17.10 -21.63
CA GLY A 528 -17.26 18.11 -22.68
C GLY A 528 -18.59 18.11 -23.44
N VAL A 529 -19.60 17.38 -22.99
CA VAL A 529 -20.94 17.32 -23.60
C VAL A 529 -21.96 17.99 -22.69
N SER A 530 -22.68 18.98 -23.25
CA SER A 530 -23.87 19.56 -22.62
C SER A 530 -25.00 18.54 -22.61
N VAL A 531 -25.48 18.19 -21.41
CA VAL A 531 -26.57 17.21 -21.25
C VAL A 531 -27.85 17.72 -21.91
N TYR A 532 -28.12 19.03 -21.84
CA TYR A 532 -29.25 19.65 -22.52
C TYR A 532 -29.18 19.48 -24.04
N ASP A 533 -28.04 19.82 -24.66
CA ASP A 533 -27.86 19.72 -26.11
C ASP A 533 -27.95 18.27 -26.60
N ALA A 534 -27.41 17.33 -25.81
CA ALA A 534 -27.52 15.90 -26.12
C ALA A 534 -28.98 15.47 -26.18
N ARG A 535 -29.80 15.90 -25.21
CA ARG A 535 -31.24 15.59 -25.17
C ARG A 535 -32.02 16.27 -26.30
N LEU A 536 -31.66 17.49 -26.71
CA LEU A 536 -32.24 18.12 -27.90
C LEU A 536 -31.97 17.27 -29.14
N ARG A 537 -30.70 16.90 -29.39
CA ARG A 537 -30.32 16.04 -30.53
C ARG A 537 -31.00 14.69 -30.50
N MET A 538 -31.13 14.06 -29.33
CA MET A 538 -31.93 12.83 -29.20
C MET A 538 -33.37 13.03 -29.69
N GLY A 539 -33.96 14.20 -29.46
CA GLY A 539 -35.27 14.58 -29.99
C GLY A 539 -35.30 14.71 -31.52
N GLU A 540 -34.25 15.25 -32.15
CA GLU A 540 -34.13 15.36 -33.61
C GLU A 540 -34.08 13.98 -34.27
N TYR A 541 -33.20 13.10 -33.78
CA TYR A 541 -33.11 11.74 -34.29
C TYR A 541 -34.41 10.95 -34.05
N LEU A 542 -35.04 11.15 -32.89
CA LEU A 542 -36.29 10.48 -32.56
C LEU A 542 -37.43 10.97 -33.47
N ALA A 543 -37.48 12.26 -33.81
CA ALA A 543 -38.39 12.79 -34.81
C ALA A 543 -38.22 12.10 -36.17
N ASP A 544 -36.99 12.01 -36.66
CA ASP A 544 -36.70 11.36 -37.94
C ASP A 544 -37.17 9.89 -37.93
N LYS A 545 -37.00 9.18 -36.80
CA LYS A 545 -37.50 7.81 -36.63
C LYS A 545 -39.04 7.74 -36.55
N VAL A 546 -39.69 8.65 -35.82
CA VAL A 546 -41.15 8.73 -35.74
C VAL A 546 -41.75 8.98 -37.12
N ALA A 547 -41.17 9.88 -37.93
CA ALA A 547 -41.64 10.15 -39.29
C ALA A 547 -41.54 8.93 -40.22
N ARG A 548 -40.55 8.05 -40.00
CA ARG A 548 -40.41 6.79 -40.77
C ARG A 548 -41.42 5.73 -40.33
N ASN A 549 -41.77 5.68 -39.05
CA ASN A 549 -42.53 4.58 -38.46
C ASN A 549 -44.02 4.90 -38.23
N MET A 550 -44.42 6.17 -38.34
CA MET A 550 -45.77 6.64 -38.04
C MET A 550 -46.26 7.64 -39.08
N ARG A 551 -47.57 7.68 -39.31
CA ARG A 551 -48.20 8.70 -40.14
C ARG A 551 -48.38 9.98 -39.32
N LEU A 552 -47.63 11.03 -39.66
CA LEU A 552 -47.63 12.29 -38.91
C LEU A 552 -49.02 12.94 -38.83
N GLY A 553 -49.86 12.80 -39.86
CA GLY A 553 -51.23 13.33 -39.87
C GLY A 553 -52.18 12.68 -38.86
N ASP A 554 -51.77 11.59 -38.20
CA ASP A 554 -52.54 10.96 -37.13
C ASP A 554 -52.23 11.57 -35.74
N ILE A 555 -51.22 12.45 -35.63
CA ILE A 555 -50.75 13.02 -34.35
C ILE A 555 -51.16 14.49 -34.28
N ASP A 556 -51.98 14.85 -33.29
CA ASP A 556 -52.44 16.24 -33.10
C ASP A 556 -51.47 17.06 -32.24
N VAL A 557 -50.78 16.42 -31.29
CA VAL A 557 -49.93 17.11 -30.31
C VAL A 557 -48.88 16.19 -29.69
N VAL A 558 -47.69 16.73 -29.46
CA VAL A 558 -46.58 16.10 -28.73
C VAL A 558 -46.59 16.60 -27.30
N MET A 559 -46.45 15.69 -26.33
CA MET A 559 -46.39 16.02 -24.90
C MET A 559 -45.24 15.28 -24.21
N PRO A 560 -44.41 15.96 -23.39
CA PRO A 560 -43.37 15.29 -22.62
C PRO A 560 -43.95 14.57 -21.40
N ILE A 561 -43.29 13.51 -20.99
CA ILE A 561 -43.37 12.99 -19.63
C ILE A 561 -42.39 13.82 -18.76
N PRO A 562 -42.83 14.45 -17.66
CA PRO A 562 -42.11 15.60 -17.09
C PRO A 562 -40.64 15.42 -16.69
N ASP A 563 -39.96 16.57 -16.70
CA ASP A 563 -38.57 16.89 -16.32
C ASP A 563 -37.49 16.46 -17.33
N SER A 564 -37.14 15.18 -17.43
CA SER A 564 -35.99 14.71 -18.23
C SER A 564 -36.25 14.67 -19.73
N SER A 565 -37.47 14.35 -20.17
CA SER A 565 -37.78 14.22 -21.61
C SER A 565 -38.19 15.53 -22.30
N ARG A 566 -38.38 16.63 -21.55
CA ARG A 566 -38.82 17.92 -22.10
C ARG A 566 -37.96 18.42 -23.28
N PRO A 567 -36.62 18.44 -23.21
CA PRO A 567 -35.80 18.91 -24.33
C PRO A 567 -36.01 18.04 -25.59
N ALA A 568 -36.00 16.72 -25.42
CA ALA A 568 -36.20 15.78 -26.53
C ALA A 568 -37.59 15.93 -27.16
N ALA A 569 -38.65 16.03 -26.34
CA ALA A 569 -40.02 16.19 -26.80
C ALA A 569 -40.26 17.52 -27.54
N MET A 570 -39.70 18.61 -27.00
CA MET A 570 -39.77 19.93 -27.61
C MET A 570 -39.08 19.95 -28.98
N GLN A 571 -37.86 19.40 -29.04
CA GLN A 571 -37.10 19.35 -30.29
C GLN A 571 -37.75 18.41 -31.31
N LEU A 572 -38.32 17.29 -30.86
CA LEU A 572 -39.07 16.37 -31.71
C LEU A 572 -40.29 17.07 -32.34
N ALA A 573 -41.07 17.78 -31.54
CA ALA A 573 -42.26 18.50 -32.02
C ALA A 573 -41.88 19.57 -33.06
N ALA A 574 -40.83 20.36 -32.77
CA ALA A 574 -40.32 21.37 -33.69
C ALA A 574 -39.83 20.74 -35.01
N ARG A 575 -39.09 19.62 -34.93
CA ARG A 575 -38.55 18.92 -36.10
C ARG A 575 -39.64 18.31 -36.98
N LEU A 576 -40.73 17.80 -36.38
CA LEU A 576 -41.89 17.25 -37.09
C LEU A 576 -42.93 18.29 -37.50
N ASN A 577 -42.75 19.56 -37.10
CA ASN A 577 -43.73 20.62 -37.28
C ASN A 577 -45.11 20.26 -36.68
N LEU A 578 -45.09 19.73 -35.45
CA LEU A 578 -46.27 19.38 -34.65
C LEU A 578 -46.39 20.31 -33.43
N ASP A 579 -47.60 20.48 -32.92
CA ASP A 579 -47.83 21.26 -31.69
C ASP A 579 -47.18 20.59 -30.48
N TYR A 580 -46.51 21.38 -29.64
CA TYR A 580 -46.01 20.97 -28.32
C TYR A 580 -46.91 21.51 -27.21
N ARG A 581 -47.32 20.63 -26.28
CA ARG A 581 -48.10 21.01 -25.09
C ARG A 581 -47.63 20.24 -23.85
N GLU A 582 -47.62 20.92 -22.70
CA GLU A 582 -47.46 20.26 -21.41
C GLU A 582 -48.82 19.66 -21.00
N GLY A 583 -48.99 18.35 -21.16
CA GLY A 583 -50.21 17.65 -20.72
C GLY A 583 -50.14 17.12 -19.30
N LEU A 584 -48.93 16.85 -18.79
CA LEU A 584 -48.71 16.22 -17.48
C LEU A 584 -47.92 17.17 -16.59
N ILE A 585 -48.41 17.42 -15.39
CA ILE A 585 -47.73 18.26 -14.40
C ILE A 585 -47.34 17.42 -13.20
N LYS A 586 -46.06 17.47 -12.84
CA LYS A 586 -45.54 16.81 -11.64
C LYS A 586 -46.11 17.46 -10.39
N ASN A 587 -46.72 16.64 -9.53
CA ASN A 587 -47.29 17.08 -8.28
C ASN A 587 -46.19 17.32 -7.24
N ARG A 588 -45.77 18.57 -7.09
CA ARG A 588 -44.72 18.98 -6.13
C ARG A 588 -45.15 18.89 -4.66
N TYR A 589 -46.44 18.68 -4.39
CA TYR A 589 -46.99 18.57 -3.04
C TYR A 589 -46.89 17.13 -2.46
N VAL A 590 -46.49 16.15 -3.26
CA VAL A 590 -46.26 14.77 -2.80
C VAL A 590 -44.79 14.62 -2.45
N GLY A 591 -44.46 14.71 -1.16
CA GLY A 591 -43.12 14.43 -0.64
C GLY A 591 -42.67 12.97 -0.85
N ARG A 592 -41.39 12.66 -0.57
CA ARG A 592 -40.84 11.29 -0.67
C ARG A 592 -41.62 10.35 0.29
N THR A 593 -42.50 9.52 -0.26
CA THR A 593 -43.46 8.65 0.46
C THR A 593 -42.82 7.42 1.14
N PHE A 594 -41.78 7.61 1.96
CA PHE A 594 -41.10 6.51 2.67
C PHE A 594 -41.83 6.02 3.94
N ILE A 595 -42.92 6.67 4.35
CA ILE A 595 -43.70 6.28 5.55
C ILE A 595 -45.18 6.13 5.18
N MET A 596 -45.60 4.95 4.68
CA MET A 596 -47.01 4.51 4.68
C MET A 596 -47.10 2.98 4.77
N PRO A 597 -47.86 2.39 5.72
CA PRO A 597 -47.99 0.94 5.87
C PRO A 597 -48.99 0.35 4.86
N GLY A 598 -48.55 -0.62 4.05
CA GLY A 598 -49.41 -1.46 3.21
C GLY A 598 -49.16 -1.38 1.69
N GLN A 599 -48.92 -2.54 1.04
CA GLN A 599 -48.68 -2.63 -0.41
C GLN A 599 -49.84 -2.10 -1.28
N ALA A 600 -51.09 -2.17 -0.81
CA ALA A 600 -52.26 -1.67 -1.53
C ALA A 600 -52.29 -0.13 -1.63
N VAL A 601 -51.70 0.58 -0.66
CA VAL A 601 -51.60 2.06 -0.65
C VAL A 601 -50.47 2.53 -1.57
N ARG A 602 -49.40 1.72 -1.75
CA ARG A 602 -48.27 2.01 -2.65
C ARG A 602 -48.68 2.11 -4.13
N ARG A 603 -49.63 1.30 -4.61
CA ARG A 603 -50.17 1.42 -5.98
C ARG A 603 -50.98 2.69 -6.21
N LYS A 604 -51.59 3.28 -5.16
CA LYS A 604 -52.29 4.57 -5.24
C LYS A 604 -51.36 5.79 -5.29
N SER A 605 -50.07 5.62 -4.97
CA SER A 605 -49.08 6.72 -4.87
C SER A 605 -48.59 7.23 -6.23
N VAL A 606 -48.58 6.43 -7.31
CA VAL A 606 -48.10 6.89 -8.63
C VAL A 606 -49.11 7.84 -9.29
N ARG A 607 -50.42 7.54 -9.23
CA ARG A 607 -51.50 8.49 -9.57
C ARG A 607 -51.46 9.82 -8.80
N GLN A 608 -50.77 9.89 -7.66
CA GLN A 608 -50.61 11.15 -6.91
C GLN A 608 -49.42 11.98 -7.41
N LYS A 609 -48.47 11.40 -8.15
CA LYS A 609 -47.21 12.07 -8.57
C LYS A 609 -47.35 12.93 -9.82
N LEU A 610 -48.30 12.63 -10.69
CA LEU A 610 -48.55 13.36 -11.93
C LEU A 610 -50.04 13.71 -12.04
N ASN A 611 -50.33 14.93 -12.48
CA ASN A 611 -51.69 15.39 -12.77
C ASN A 611 -51.82 15.64 -14.28
N ALA A 612 -52.85 15.07 -14.91
CA ALA A 612 -53.16 15.32 -16.32
C ALA A 612 -54.01 16.58 -16.49
N ILE A 613 -53.63 17.45 -17.43
CA ILE A 613 -54.42 18.62 -17.83
C ILE A 613 -55.47 18.14 -18.84
N GLY A 614 -56.67 17.81 -18.36
CA GLY A 614 -57.72 17.20 -19.18
C GLY A 614 -58.05 17.94 -20.48
N MET A 615 -58.00 19.28 -20.47
CA MET A 615 -58.24 20.10 -21.67
C MET A 615 -57.20 19.89 -22.78
N GLU A 616 -55.98 19.50 -22.44
CA GLU A 616 -54.94 19.25 -23.45
C GLU A 616 -55.08 17.88 -24.13
N PHE A 617 -55.70 16.90 -23.45
CA PHE A 617 -55.89 15.55 -23.97
C PHE A 617 -57.22 15.35 -24.72
N LYS A 618 -58.28 16.02 -24.29
CA LYS A 618 -59.66 15.74 -24.74
C LYS A 618 -59.81 15.84 -26.27
N GLY A 619 -60.16 14.72 -26.90
CA GLY A 619 -60.46 14.64 -28.34
C GLY A 619 -59.24 14.68 -29.25
N LYS A 620 -58.01 14.58 -28.71
CA LYS A 620 -56.76 14.61 -29.49
C LYS A 620 -56.10 13.23 -29.56
N ASN A 621 -55.37 12.97 -30.64
CA ASN A 621 -54.39 11.91 -30.76
C ASN A 621 -53.03 12.43 -30.28
N VAL A 622 -52.55 11.92 -29.14
CA VAL A 622 -51.37 12.47 -28.45
C VAL A 622 -50.15 11.58 -28.68
N LEU A 623 -48.98 12.19 -28.90
CA LEU A 623 -47.68 11.53 -28.84
C LEU A 623 -46.99 11.88 -27.51
N LEU A 624 -46.93 10.91 -26.60
CA LEU A 624 -46.21 11.03 -25.34
C LEU A 624 -44.74 10.68 -25.54
N VAL A 625 -43.83 11.55 -25.07
CA VAL A 625 -42.38 11.34 -25.18
C VAL A 625 -41.77 11.12 -23.80
N ASP A 626 -41.14 9.98 -23.59
CA ASP A 626 -40.40 9.63 -22.37
C ASP A 626 -38.90 9.59 -22.63
N ASP A 627 -38.10 9.63 -21.56
CA ASP A 627 -36.65 9.41 -21.68
C ASP A 627 -36.32 7.93 -21.96
N SER A 628 -36.96 7.02 -21.23
CA SER A 628 -36.66 5.59 -21.23
C SER A 628 -37.82 4.78 -20.62
N ILE A 629 -37.98 3.53 -21.05
CA ILE A 629 -38.99 2.61 -20.52
C ILE A 629 -38.30 1.40 -19.91
N VAL A 630 -38.34 1.29 -18.57
CA VAL A 630 -37.64 0.22 -17.82
C VAL A 630 -38.57 -0.94 -17.43
N ARG A 631 -39.48 -0.74 -16.47
CA ARG A 631 -40.50 -1.73 -16.05
C ARG A 631 -41.85 -1.56 -16.77
N GLY A 632 -42.07 -0.40 -17.40
CA GLY A 632 -43.31 -0.03 -18.08
C GLY A 632 -44.54 0.22 -17.19
N THR A 633 -44.45 0.02 -15.86
CA THR A 633 -45.58 0.30 -14.95
C THR A 633 -45.97 1.76 -14.94
N THR A 634 -44.99 2.67 -14.90
CA THR A 634 -45.23 4.12 -14.95
C THR A 634 -45.81 4.53 -16.30
N SER A 635 -45.22 4.04 -17.40
CA SER A 635 -45.69 4.32 -18.76
C SER A 635 -47.14 3.86 -18.96
N ARG A 636 -47.50 2.68 -18.43
CA ARG A 636 -48.88 2.18 -18.45
C ARG A 636 -49.84 3.10 -17.70
N GLU A 637 -49.48 3.53 -16.49
CA GLU A 637 -50.31 4.46 -15.72
C GLU A 637 -50.47 5.81 -16.43
N ILE A 638 -49.42 6.30 -17.11
CA ILE A 638 -49.47 7.54 -17.89
C ILE A 638 -50.43 7.39 -19.07
N VAL A 639 -50.38 6.28 -19.80
CA VAL A 639 -51.32 6.00 -20.90
C VAL A 639 -52.76 5.93 -20.38
N ASP A 640 -52.99 5.25 -19.25
CA ASP A 640 -54.32 5.18 -18.62
C ASP A 640 -54.83 6.57 -18.20
N MET A 641 -53.95 7.44 -17.68
CA MET A 641 -54.30 8.83 -17.35
C MET A 641 -54.65 9.65 -18.59
N ALA A 642 -53.88 9.53 -19.68
CA ALA A 642 -54.15 10.22 -20.94
C ALA A 642 -55.50 9.80 -21.54
N ARG A 643 -55.81 8.49 -21.54
CA ARG A 643 -57.12 7.99 -21.98
C ARG A 643 -58.25 8.46 -21.07
N ALA A 644 -58.06 8.42 -19.76
CA ALA A 644 -59.05 8.93 -18.79
C ALA A 644 -59.30 10.44 -18.92
N ALA A 645 -58.28 11.20 -19.35
CA ALA A 645 -58.36 12.62 -19.67
C ALA A 645 -59.05 12.92 -21.02
N GLY A 646 -59.37 11.89 -21.81
CA GLY A 646 -60.16 11.98 -23.04
C GLY A 646 -59.37 11.92 -24.34
N ALA A 647 -58.12 11.44 -24.34
CA ALA A 647 -57.36 11.21 -25.58
C ALA A 647 -58.02 10.14 -26.48
N ASN A 648 -58.08 10.41 -27.80
CA ASN A 648 -58.63 9.48 -28.79
C ASN A 648 -57.67 8.31 -29.05
N LYS A 649 -56.40 8.63 -29.30
CA LYS A 649 -55.28 7.71 -29.42
C LYS A 649 -54.10 8.21 -28.60
N VAL A 650 -53.34 7.29 -28.02
CA VAL A 650 -52.13 7.55 -27.25
C VAL A 650 -50.97 6.80 -27.90
N TYR A 651 -50.16 7.56 -28.62
CA TYR A 651 -48.88 7.12 -29.15
C TYR A 651 -47.78 7.39 -28.12
N PHE A 652 -46.73 6.57 -28.14
CA PHE A 652 -45.63 6.67 -27.19
C PHE A 652 -44.29 6.66 -27.92
N ALA A 653 -43.35 7.50 -27.53
CA ALA A 653 -41.99 7.50 -28.03
C ALA A 653 -40.99 7.58 -26.87
N SER A 654 -39.89 6.84 -26.98
CA SER A 654 -38.81 6.80 -25.99
C SER A 654 -37.53 7.35 -26.60
N ALA A 655 -36.92 8.34 -25.96
CA ALA A 655 -35.65 8.95 -26.39
C ALA A 655 -34.45 8.00 -26.24
N ALA A 656 -34.58 6.95 -25.43
CA ALA A 656 -33.64 5.84 -25.36
C ALA A 656 -34.16 4.58 -26.08
N PRO A 657 -33.27 3.65 -26.48
CA PRO A 657 -33.63 2.31 -26.93
C PRO A 657 -34.29 1.47 -25.82
N PRO A 658 -34.84 0.28 -26.15
CA PRO A 658 -35.41 -0.62 -25.15
C PRO A 658 -34.33 -1.10 -24.17
N VAL A 659 -34.57 -0.93 -22.87
CA VAL A 659 -33.66 -1.42 -21.81
C VAL A 659 -33.87 -2.94 -21.66
N ARG A 660 -32.92 -3.73 -22.15
CA ARG A 660 -32.99 -5.20 -22.22
C ARG A 660 -32.10 -5.91 -21.22
N PHE A 661 -31.14 -5.20 -20.62
CA PHE A 661 -30.19 -5.77 -19.67
C PHE A 661 -30.08 -4.90 -18.42
N PRO A 662 -29.82 -5.50 -17.24
CA PRO A 662 -29.65 -4.75 -16.00
C PRO A 662 -28.33 -3.97 -15.99
N ASN A 663 -28.29 -2.81 -15.33
CA ASN A 663 -27.03 -2.10 -15.09
C ASN A 663 -26.30 -2.70 -13.87
N VAL A 664 -25.00 -2.98 -14.01
CA VAL A 664 -24.14 -3.47 -12.91
C VAL A 664 -23.11 -2.42 -12.46
N TYR A 665 -23.22 -1.20 -13.00
CA TYR A 665 -22.26 -0.12 -12.86
C TYR A 665 -22.81 1.04 -12.03
N GLY A 666 -23.76 0.79 -11.13
CA GLY A 666 -24.22 1.78 -10.13
C GLY A 666 -25.59 2.40 -10.39
N ILE A 667 -26.33 2.02 -11.44
CA ILE A 667 -27.77 2.33 -11.54
C ILE A 667 -28.56 1.15 -10.99
N ASP A 668 -29.46 1.40 -10.04
CA ASP A 668 -30.36 0.38 -9.51
C ASP A 668 -31.46 0.03 -10.52
N MET A 669 -31.09 -0.79 -11.51
CA MET A 669 -32.03 -1.34 -12.48
C MET A 669 -32.68 -2.62 -11.94
N PRO A 670 -33.93 -2.92 -12.36
CA PRO A 670 -34.57 -4.20 -12.09
C PRO A 670 -33.77 -5.39 -12.62
N THR A 671 -34.11 -6.59 -12.16
CA THR A 671 -33.57 -7.82 -12.73
C THR A 671 -34.05 -8.00 -14.18
N GLN A 672 -33.33 -8.78 -14.98
CA GLN A 672 -33.63 -8.95 -16.40
C GLN A 672 -35.07 -9.44 -16.66
N SER A 673 -35.63 -10.27 -15.78
CA SER A 673 -37.02 -10.77 -15.88
C SER A 673 -38.09 -9.71 -15.56
N GLU A 674 -37.73 -8.64 -14.85
CA GLU A 674 -38.63 -7.53 -14.51
C GLU A 674 -38.64 -6.42 -15.58
N LEU A 675 -37.67 -6.42 -16.49
CA LEU A 675 -37.60 -5.44 -17.58
C LEU A 675 -38.71 -5.71 -18.61
N ILE A 676 -39.41 -4.66 -19.04
CA ILE A 676 -40.52 -4.81 -19.98
C ILE A 676 -40.04 -5.24 -21.38
N ALA A 677 -38.83 -4.85 -21.78
CA ALA A 677 -38.31 -5.13 -23.11
C ALA A 677 -37.66 -6.53 -23.24
N THR A 678 -37.46 -7.27 -22.15
CA THR A 678 -36.81 -8.59 -22.22
C THR A 678 -37.66 -9.57 -23.02
N GLY A 679 -37.13 -10.03 -24.15
CA GLY A 679 -37.79 -10.99 -25.04
C GLY A 679 -39.06 -10.48 -25.71
N ARG A 680 -39.32 -9.16 -25.71
CA ARG A 680 -40.51 -8.55 -26.33
C ARG A 680 -40.16 -7.68 -27.54
N SER A 681 -41.05 -7.67 -28.54
CA SER A 681 -41.06 -6.71 -29.64
C SER A 681 -41.67 -5.36 -29.24
N ASP A 682 -41.46 -4.32 -30.03
CA ASP A 682 -42.01 -2.99 -29.76
C ASP A 682 -43.56 -3.01 -29.74
N GLU A 683 -44.21 -3.83 -30.57
CA GLU A 683 -45.66 -4.00 -30.57
C GLU A 683 -46.18 -4.76 -29.33
N GLU A 684 -45.41 -5.71 -28.82
CA GLU A 684 -45.72 -6.40 -27.56
C GLU A 684 -45.60 -5.46 -26.37
N ILE A 685 -44.59 -4.59 -26.38
CA ILE A 685 -44.39 -3.58 -25.33
C ILE A 685 -45.49 -2.52 -25.41
N ALA A 686 -45.83 -2.02 -26.61
CA ALA A 686 -46.93 -1.06 -26.82
C ALA A 686 -48.24 -1.58 -26.21
N ARG A 687 -48.58 -2.85 -26.49
CA ARG A 687 -49.75 -3.52 -25.91
C ARG A 687 -49.66 -3.65 -24.39
N ALA A 688 -48.48 -3.96 -23.85
CA ALA A 688 -48.28 -4.11 -22.41
C ALA A 688 -48.46 -2.78 -21.65
N ILE A 689 -48.11 -1.65 -22.25
CA ILE A 689 -48.33 -0.31 -21.69
C ILE A 689 -49.68 0.31 -22.09
N GLY A 690 -50.43 -0.30 -23.02
CA GLY A 690 -51.74 0.17 -23.47
C GLY A 690 -51.71 1.28 -24.54
N ALA A 691 -50.54 1.55 -25.13
CA ALA A 691 -50.34 2.53 -26.18
C ALA A 691 -50.83 1.99 -27.54
N ASP A 692 -51.31 2.88 -28.42
CA ASP A 692 -51.76 2.54 -29.77
C ASP A 692 -50.58 2.28 -30.72
N ASN A 693 -49.42 2.90 -30.47
CA ASN A 693 -48.15 2.60 -31.12
C ASN A 693 -46.98 3.04 -30.21
N LEU A 694 -45.80 2.43 -30.38
CA LEU A 694 -44.59 2.72 -29.62
C LEU A 694 -43.39 2.86 -30.57
N VAL A 695 -42.60 3.92 -30.41
CA VAL A 695 -41.34 4.13 -31.12
C VAL A 695 -40.20 4.27 -30.11
N TYR A 696 -39.26 3.34 -30.12
CA TYR A 696 -37.99 3.51 -29.39
C TYR A 696 -36.94 4.18 -30.26
N GLN A 697 -36.05 4.98 -29.66
CA GLN A 697 -34.85 5.48 -30.35
C GLN A 697 -33.91 4.34 -30.76
N ASP A 698 -33.15 4.52 -31.84
CA ASP A 698 -32.06 3.60 -32.21
C ASP A 698 -30.81 3.83 -31.33
N LEU A 699 -30.14 2.74 -30.92
CA LEU A 699 -28.92 2.86 -30.10
C LEU A 699 -27.84 3.67 -30.81
N HIS A 700 -27.68 3.46 -32.11
CA HIS A 700 -26.73 4.21 -32.93
C HIS A 700 -27.04 5.71 -32.90
N ASP A 701 -28.29 6.09 -33.14
CA ASP A 701 -28.73 7.49 -33.17
C ASP A 701 -28.62 8.17 -31.79
N MET A 702 -28.93 7.43 -30.72
CA MET A 702 -28.72 7.93 -29.35
C MET A 702 -27.24 8.18 -29.07
N GLN A 703 -26.34 7.27 -29.42
CA GLN A 703 -24.90 7.51 -29.27
C GLN A 703 -24.41 8.65 -30.19
N GLN A 704 -25.00 8.76 -31.38
CA GLN A 704 -24.66 9.82 -32.34
C GLN A 704 -25.05 11.21 -31.81
N SER A 705 -26.19 11.33 -31.13
CA SER A 705 -26.64 12.58 -30.49
C SER A 705 -25.59 13.17 -29.53
N VAL A 706 -24.81 12.31 -28.87
CA VAL A 706 -23.71 12.72 -27.99
C VAL A 706 -22.43 12.98 -28.79
N ARG A 707 -22.11 12.13 -29.78
CA ARG A 707 -20.93 12.30 -30.66
C ARG A 707 -20.95 13.57 -31.49
N ASP A 708 -22.12 14.03 -31.90
CA ASP A 708 -22.24 15.28 -32.65
C ASP A 708 -21.79 16.51 -31.84
N ILE A 709 -21.85 16.42 -30.50
CA ILE A 709 -21.41 17.48 -29.59
C ILE A 709 -19.93 17.30 -29.28
N ASN A 710 -19.51 16.08 -28.91
CA ASN A 710 -18.12 15.76 -28.69
C ASN A 710 -17.68 14.51 -29.49
N PRO A 711 -17.09 14.71 -30.68
CA PRO A 711 -16.63 13.61 -31.53
C PRO A 711 -15.49 12.78 -30.93
N LYS A 712 -14.84 13.25 -29.85
CA LYS A 712 -13.80 12.50 -29.15
C LYS A 712 -14.36 11.30 -28.39
N LEU A 713 -15.66 11.31 -28.07
CA LEU A 713 -16.35 10.20 -27.41
C LEU A 713 -16.68 9.10 -28.43
N SER A 714 -15.71 8.25 -28.73
CA SER A 714 -15.85 7.21 -29.75
C SER A 714 -16.70 6.02 -29.29
N ARG A 715 -16.70 5.70 -27.99
CA ARG A 715 -17.39 4.56 -27.39
C ARG A 715 -18.18 4.99 -26.16
N PHE A 716 -19.29 4.31 -25.89
CA PHE A 716 -20.12 4.52 -24.72
C PHE A 716 -20.40 3.21 -24.00
N GLU A 717 -20.56 3.29 -22.69
CA GLU A 717 -21.08 2.18 -21.90
C GLU A 717 -22.61 2.17 -22.08
N ALA A 718 -23.09 1.19 -22.85
CA ALA A 718 -24.47 1.05 -23.28
C ALA A 718 -25.03 -0.36 -23.02
N SER A 719 -24.41 -1.13 -22.11
CA SER A 719 -24.75 -2.52 -21.80
C SER A 719 -26.22 -2.74 -21.49
N CYS A 720 -26.91 -1.75 -20.92
CA CYS A 720 -28.35 -1.81 -20.66
C CYS A 720 -29.19 -2.05 -21.93
N PHE A 721 -28.65 -1.72 -23.10
CA PHE A 721 -29.31 -1.83 -24.40
C PHE A 721 -28.74 -2.98 -25.25
N ASP A 722 -27.42 -3.12 -25.34
CA ASP A 722 -26.73 -4.09 -26.22
C ASP A 722 -26.19 -5.34 -25.50
N GLY A 723 -26.09 -5.30 -24.16
CA GLY A 723 -25.55 -6.39 -23.36
C GLY A 723 -24.02 -6.45 -23.34
N GLU A 724 -23.33 -5.45 -23.90
CA GLU A 724 -21.87 -5.39 -23.99
C GLU A 724 -21.26 -4.60 -22.82
N TYR A 725 -20.93 -5.30 -21.73
CA TYR A 725 -20.33 -4.71 -20.53
C TYR A 725 -18.84 -4.44 -20.72
N VAL A 726 -18.43 -3.17 -20.54
CA VAL A 726 -17.06 -2.70 -20.85
C VAL A 726 -15.96 -3.36 -20.02
N THR A 727 -16.26 -3.86 -18.81
CA THR A 727 -15.25 -4.50 -17.94
C THR A 727 -14.88 -5.92 -18.37
N GLY A 728 -15.65 -6.54 -19.26
CA GLY A 728 -15.35 -7.85 -19.87
C GLY A 728 -15.56 -9.07 -18.98
N ASP A 729 -15.94 -8.90 -17.71
CA ASP A 729 -16.13 -9.95 -16.70
C ASP A 729 -17.61 -10.19 -16.34
N ILE A 730 -18.53 -9.48 -16.99
CA ILE A 730 -19.98 -9.62 -16.78
C ILE A 730 -20.54 -10.61 -17.79
N THR A 731 -20.90 -11.81 -17.32
CA THR A 731 -21.46 -12.89 -18.13
C THR A 731 -22.95 -13.09 -17.87
N ALA A 732 -23.62 -13.87 -18.73
CA ALA A 732 -25.02 -14.26 -18.49
C ALA A 732 -25.19 -14.98 -17.14
N GLU A 733 -24.23 -15.82 -16.74
CA GLU A 733 -24.25 -16.51 -15.44
C GLU A 733 -24.06 -15.53 -14.27
N TYR A 734 -23.27 -14.47 -14.46
CA TYR A 734 -23.17 -13.39 -13.46
C TYR A 734 -24.53 -12.71 -13.28
N LEU A 735 -25.19 -12.30 -14.37
CA LEU A 735 -26.49 -11.63 -14.34
C LEU A 735 -27.60 -12.53 -13.75
N ALA A 736 -27.59 -13.82 -14.07
CA ALA A 736 -28.52 -14.80 -13.51
C ALA A 736 -28.37 -14.93 -11.99
N ARG A 737 -27.12 -15.01 -11.49
CA ARG A 737 -26.84 -15.05 -10.04
C ARG A 737 -27.28 -13.77 -9.35
N LEU A 738 -27.05 -12.61 -9.96
CA LEU A 738 -27.51 -11.32 -9.44
C LEU A 738 -29.04 -11.31 -9.28
N GLY A 739 -29.77 -11.83 -10.28
CA GLY A 739 -31.23 -11.96 -10.22
C GLY A 739 -31.73 -12.88 -9.09
N GLN A 740 -31.05 -14.01 -8.87
CA GLN A 740 -31.39 -14.95 -7.78
C GLN A 740 -31.16 -14.32 -6.41
N SER A 741 -30.03 -13.63 -6.20
CA SER A 741 -29.69 -12.98 -4.93
C SER A 741 -30.69 -11.89 -4.51
N ARG A 742 -31.36 -11.25 -5.47
CA ARG A 742 -32.43 -10.25 -5.22
C ARG A 742 -33.80 -10.87 -4.97
N SER A 743 -33.99 -12.15 -5.31
CA SER A 743 -35.28 -12.84 -5.26
C SER A 743 -35.50 -13.63 -3.96
N GLU A 744 -34.45 -13.91 -3.18
CA GLU A 744 -34.57 -14.59 -1.89
C GLU A 744 -34.85 -13.58 -0.75
N PRO A 745 -36.01 -13.68 -0.07
CA PRO A 745 -36.24 -12.90 1.15
C PRO A 745 -35.52 -13.58 2.32
N GLY A 746 -34.38 -13.00 2.72
CA GLY A 746 -33.76 -13.23 4.03
C GLY A 746 -32.73 -14.35 4.12
N GLN A 747 -31.46 -14.02 3.88
CA GLN A 747 -30.33 -14.59 4.62
C GLN A 747 -29.36 -13.45 4.98
N GLU A 748 -29.56 -12.85 6.14
CA GLU A 748 -28.47 -12.20 6.87
C GLU A 748 -27.48 -13.31 7.28
N GLY A 749 -26.48 -13.55 6.46
CA GLY A 749 -25.48 -14.59 6.72
C GLY A 749 -24.33 -14.56 5.73
N GLY A 750 -23.27 -13.81 6.06
CA GLY A 750 -21.91 -14.19 5.66
C GLY A 750 -21.35 -13.59 4.37
N ALA A 751 -21.63 -12.33 4.03
CA ALA A 751 -20.73 -11.51 3.22
C ALA A 751 -20.99 -10.03 3.54
N SER A 752 -20.27 -9.48 4.51
CA SER A 752 -20.31 -8.04 4.81
C SER A 752 -19.63 -7.23 3.70
N GLY A 753 -20.29 -7.10 2.56
CA GLY A 753 -20.15 -5.92 1.73
C GLY A 753 -20.81 -4.80 2.50
N LEU A 754 -20.00 -3.95 3.13
CA LEU A 754 -20.45 -2.75 3.83
C LEU A 754 -21.18 -1.82 2.85
N GLN A 755 -22.49 -1.99 2.68
CA GLN A 755 -23.37 -0.97 2.13
C GLN A 755 -23.61 0.07 3.22
N PHE A 756 -22.61 0.92 3.46
CA PHE A 756 -22.80 2.16 4.22
C PHE A 756 -23.56 3.14 3.34
N ASN A 757 -24.89 3.12 3.42
CA ASN A 757 -25.71 4.21 2.93
C ASN A 757 -25.66 5.36 3.95
N MET A 758 -24.56 6.11 3.99
CA MET A 758 -24.49 7.37 4.74
C MET A 758 -25.13 8.50 3.94
N GLY A 759 -26.43 8.39 3.69
CA GLY A 759 -27.24 9.52 3.29
C GLY A 759 -27.50 10.43 4.49
N TYR A 760 -26.50 11.21 4.92
CA TYR A 760 -26.79 12.42 5.68
C TYR A 760 -27.42 13.42 4.71
N ALA A 761 -28.76 13.41 4.64
CA ALA A 761 -29.48 14.53 4.08
C ALA A 761 -29.24 15.72 5.02
N ALA A 762 -28.57 16.76 4.51
CA ALA A 762 -28.58 18.06 5.13
C ALA A 762 -30.04 18.45 5.39
N ASN A 763 -30.35 18.75 6.64
CA ASN A 763 -31.61 19.40 6.99
C ASN A 763 -31.52 20.82 6.43
N ASP A 764 -32.36 21.13 5.43
CA ASP A 764 -32.57 22.50 4.99
C ASP A 764 -33.27 23.29 6.11
N ALA A 765 -32.69 24.44 6.42
CA ALA A 765 -33.34 25.59 7.03
C ALA A 765 -33.76 26.56 5.92
#